data_AF-A0A2A6PFR4-F1
#
_entry.id   AF-A0A2A6PFR4-F1
#
_cell.length_a   1.000
_cell.length_b   1.000
_cell.length_c   1.000
_cell.angle_alpha   90.00
_cell.angle_beta   90.00
_cell.angle_gamma   90.00
#
_symmetry.space_group_name_H-M   'P 1'
#
loop_
_entity.id
_entity.type
_entity.pdbx_description
1 polymer ?
#
loop_
_entity_poly.entity_id
_entity_poly.type
_entity_poly.pdbx_seq_one_letter_code
_entity_poly.pdbx_strand_id
1 'polypeptide(L)'
;MSRDQVFELLRSLKWFVALSLVFCAILSLPAQVVELYRIGYADFSIPNLVLLWLTLLFIGSLTWFGSAMVALETRARLAAEPTRAFDRTARFAPIVLGVLPLIASVAGHFSAIPLRLGEADAKLSEIYDAPGSAFDKFDALLAISVGQRLRWSGFAVLILTVLAAWCWSSAARQYAKNPSYVRRFRGRRFLLVTIGLITAATVIFAAGPASLAGHLGPFVILALFAVCVTAFCTYASLLTVRSRLPWMPLLIGLAIVLSWIDCNDNHGIRMLDGPPPASGLDSATAEFTRWLSLRPDRDQFSKDYPVYVVAARGGGIYAAYQSAIFLARLQDLCPAFRHHLFAISGVSGGSIGASVFSSALATVPQKEAGTTACPKIAAYLDQKSALDAGIEEPGPNEQHVRNVLSADLLSPLVASTLFGDFLQRFIFRPIGPLDRARALEFSLESAARSGTTPGPLEQPFMAHWQANGSRPALLLNATDAASGRRVVFSPFTFGTDTGGDNVDSLSFFQSLKPSSDGQAASTPINVRLSTAAFVSARFPWVSPAATVLARDPLSPRANKMRLVDGGYFENSGVDTAMDLIDSLRGTVAEINKSIDAAQDTETKRQARVSIKLIVLGGGSYPERSSFGFGEILEPINALLNTRDSRGYIAINRAARAMPTRAFDSEVHGTQEISTVRDLRLATLTNPYYPLPLGWTMSDKTRQIIDKQSGRFWDCEASRDFTQDDPSGAMADCIQVLLAHELNETVDRAAHEIAIANHYRELGDARQDAPSRLDIRAISRCYADGSALPIKLFQIRSLQALVKEWDRHPEITDLRHLAYVLATAAYETWDFRVLSENPGYRTAASSLYHGRGFVQLTGHDRYQDIGALIGEPLADEPDLLFNASIDSRATFAFFFGNGRNKLAPYFNDTQEDWEGARTVVAGRLSEQRLRQQSGPILRTGKRLLACLRAAQPPQTQDRAK
;
A
#
# COMPACT_ATOMS: atom_id res chain seq x y z
N MET A 1 19.36 -46.26 -37.86
CA MET A 1 20.18 -46.63 -36.67
C MET A 1 20.58 -45.44 -35.79
N SER A 2 21.39 -44.46 -36.24
CA SER A 2 21.79 -43.34 -35.36
C SER A 2 20.64 -42.42 -34.94
N ARG A 3 19.71 -42.13 -35.85
CA ARG A 3 18.50 -41.34 -35.58
C ARG A 3 17.57 -42.02 -34.58
N ASP A 4 17.43 -43.34 -34.67
CA ASP A 4 16.53 -44.13 -33.81
C ASP A 4 17.04 -44.18 -32.36
N GLN A 5 18.36 -44.37 -32.17
CA GLN A 5 18.98 -44.33 -30.83
C GLN A 5 18.83 -42.95 -30.17
N VAL A 6 19.00 -41.86 -30.94
CA VAL A 6 18.81 -40.49 -30.43
C VAL A 6 17.34 -40.23 -30.10
N PHE A 7 16.40 -40.67 -30.95
CA PHE A 7 14.97 -40.56 -30.67
C PHE A 7 14.58 -41.33 -29.41
N GLU A 8 15.10 -42.54 -29.21
CA GLU A 8 14.86 -43.32 -28.01
C GLU A 8 15.33 -42.60 -26.74
N LEU A 9 16.52 -41.97 -26.78
CA LEU A 9 17.03 -41.15 -25.68
C LEU A 9 16.11 -39.95 -25.38
N LEU A 10 15.73 -39.18 -26.40
CA LEU A 10 14.85 -38.01 -26.22
C LEU A 10 13.48 -38.43 -25.68
N ARG A 11 12.94 -39.56 -26.15
CA ARG A 11 11.71 -40.16 -25.66
C ARG A 11 11.79 -40.54 -24.18
N SER A 12 12.94 -41.05 -23.72
CA SER A 12 13.18 -41.33 -22.30
C SER A 12 13.33 -40.06 -21.46
N LEU A 13 13.92 -39.00 -22.02
CA LEU A 13 14.16 -37.73 -21.33
C LEU A 13 12.95 -36.77 -21.30
N LYS A 14 11.87 -37.06 -22.03
CA LYS A 14 10.71 -36.14 -22.18
C LYS A 14 10.11 -35.63 -20.86
N TRP A 15 10.12 -36.42 -19.78
CA TRP A 15 9.60 -35.99 -18.48
C TRP A 15 10.54 -35.02 -17.76
N PHE A 16 11.85 -35.12 -18.01
CA PHE A 16 12.81 -34.12 -17.56
C PHE A 16 12.78 -32.86 -18.43
N VAL A 17 12.43 -32.97 -19.71
CA VAL A 17 12.10 -31.78 -20.53
C VAL A 17 10.90 -31.05 -19.92
N ALA A 18 9.79 -31.77 -19.66
CA ALA A 18 8.61 -31.18 -19.04
C ALA A 18 8.91 -30.58 -17.66
N LEU A 19 9.62 -31.31 -16.79
CA LEU A 19 9.99 -30.84 -15.46
C LEU A 19 10.88 -29.59 -15.51
N SER A 20 11.88 -29.57 -16.40
CA SER A 20 12.76 -28.42 -16.61
C SER A 20 11.97 -27.20 -17.07
N LEU A 21 11.04 -27.36 -18.01
CA LEU A 21 10.14 -26.29 -18.46
C LEU A 21 9.21 -25.78 -17.35
N VAL A 22 8.70 -26.65 -16.48
CA VAL A 22 7.90 -26.26 -15.31
C VAL A 22 8.74 -25.42 -14.34
N PHE A 23 9.98 -25.82 -14.04
CA PHE A 23 10.87 -25.00 -13.22
C PHE A 23 11.23 -23.68 -13.90
N CYS A 24 11.43 -23.66 -15.22
CA CYS A 24 11.61 -22.41 -15.95
C CYS A 24 10.41 -21.48 -15.75
N ALA A 25 9.20 -22.00 -15.95
CA ALA A 25 7.97 -21.24 -15.74
C ALA A 25 7.88 -20.69 -14.31
N ILE A 26 8.08 -21.53 -13.29
CA ILE A 26 8.04 -21.12 -11.88
C ILE A 26 9.08 -20.03 -11.57
N LEU A 27 10.29 -20.12 -12.12
CA LEU A 27 11.39 -19.22 -11.78
C LEU A 27 11.39 -17.88 -12.53
N SER A 28 10.56 -17.73 -13.57
CA SER A 28 10.57 -16.53 -14.43
C SER A 28 9.21 -15.88 -14.70
N LEU A 29 8.09 -16.63 -14.67
CA LEU A 29 6.78 -16.12 -15.12
C LEU A 29 5.90 -15.54 -13.99
N PRO A 30 5.75 -16.19 -12.82
CA PRO A 30 4.86 -15.68 -11.77
C PRO A 30 5.30 -14.31 -11.25
N ALA A 31 4.35 -13.37 -11.18
CA ALA A 31 4.58 -12.06 -10.58
C ALA A 31 5.09 -12.18 -9.12
N GLN A 32 4.69 -13.22 -8.40
CA GLN A 32 5.13 -13.50 -7.03
C GLN A 32 6.62 -13.82 -6.95
N VAL A 33 7.19 -14.49 -7.96
CA VAL A 33 8.61 -14.86 -7.97
C VAL A 33 9.47 -13.66 -8.37
N VAL A 34 8.99 -12.88 -9.34
CA VAL A 34 9.58 -11.58 -9.68
C VAL A 34 9.64 -10.68 -8.45
N GLU A 35 8.59 -10.67 -7.65
CA GLU A 35 8.53 -9.90 -6.40
C GLU A 35 9.45 -10.45 -5.31
N LEU A 36 9.56 -11.78 -5.18
CA LEU A 36 10.52 -12.39 -4.25
C LEU A 36 11.97 -12.00 -4.55
N TYR A 37 12.33 -11.89 -5.84
CA TYR A 37 13.64 -11.35 -6.20
C TYR A 37 13.78 -9.90 -5.71
N ARG A 38 12.79 -9.03 -5.96
CA ARG A 38 12.83 -7.63 -5.49
C ARG A 38 12.95 -7.51 -3.98
N ILE A 39 12.16 -8.28 -3.21
CA ILE A 39 12.18 -8.27 -1.74
C ILE A 39 13.56 -8.67 -1.23
N GLY A 40 14.17 -9.72 -1.77
CA GLY A 40 15.51 -10.17 -1.37
C GLY A 40 16.61 -9.12 -1.56
N TYR A 41 16.44 -8.18 -2.49
CA TYR A 41 17.38 -7.07 -2.74
C TYR A 41 16.97 -5.74 -2.09
N ALA A 42 15.68 -5.55 -1.79
CA ALA A 42 15.17 -4.41 -1.03
C ALA A 42 15.58 -4.51 0.45
N ASP A 43 15.31 -5.66 1.07
CA ASP A 43 15.71 -5.99 2.45
C ASP A 43 17.03 -6.78 2.44
N PHE A 44 18.04 -6.19 1.78
CA PHE A 44 19.30 -6.84 1.44
C PHE A 44 19.96 -7.53 2.63
N SER A 45 20.16 -8.85 2.50
CA SER A 45 20.86 -9.69 3.46
C SER A 45 21.73 -10.71 2.72
N ILE A 46 23.05 -10.66 2.95
CA ILE A 46 24.02 -11.55 2.28
C ILE A 46 23.65 -13.04 2.47
N PRO A 47 23.31 -13.52 3.68
CA PRO A 47 22.86 -14.90 3.87
C PRO A 47 21.68 -15.31 2.99
N ASN A 48 20.66 -14.44 2.87
CA ASN A 48 19.46 -14.74 2.08
C ASN A 48 19.77 -14.84 0.58
N LEU A 49 20.69 -14.01 0.09
CA LEU A 49 21.14 -14.05 -1.31
C LEU A 49 21.95 -15.31 -1.62
N VAL A 50 22.85 -15.69 -0.71
CA VAL A 50 23.60 -16.94 -0.85
C VAL A 50 22.62 -18.12 -0.85
N LEU A 51 21.64 -18.12 0.03
CA LEU A 51 20.60 -19.15 0.08
C LEU A 51 19.78 -19.22 -1.22
N LEU A 52 19.42 -18.07 -1.80
CA LEU A 52 18.76 -17.97 -3.10
C LEU A 52 19.61 -18.62 -4.20
N TRP A 53 20.87 -18.21 -4.34
CA TRP A 53 21.76 -18.75 -5.38
C TRP A 53 22.02 -20.25 -5.21
N LEU A 54 22.22 -20.71 -3.97
CA LEU A 54 22.37 -22.13 -3.66
C LEU A 54 21.11 -22.91 -4.02
N THR A 55 19.92 -22.37 -3.73
CA THR A 55 18.65 -22.98 -4.09
C THR A 55 18.50 -23.12 -5.60
N LEU A 56 18.80 -22.07 -6.37
CA LEU A 56 18.75 -22.10 -7.84
C LEU A 56 19.73 -23.14 -8.39
N LEU A 57 20.99 -23.11 -7.96
CA LEU A 57 22.01 -24.08 -8.36
C LEU A 57 21.62 -25.51 -8.00
N PHE A 58 20.97 -25.70 -6.86
CA PHE A 58 20.51 -27.00 -6.41
C PHE A 58 19.38 -27.54 -7.29
N ILE A 59 18.39 -26.72 -7.67
CA ILE A 59 17.32 -27.10 -8.62
C ILE A 59 17.91 -27.53 -9.97
N GLY A 60 18.85 -26.74 -10.51
CA GLY A 60 19.55 -27.07 -11.76
C GLY A 60 20.35 -28.37 -11.65
N SER A 61 21.08 -28.55 -10.54
CA SER A 61 21.88 -29.75 -10.26
C SER A 61 21.02 -31.01 -10.12
N LEU A 62 19.87 -30.93 -9.45
CA LEU A 62 18.93 -32.04 -9.31
C LEU A 62 18.36 -32.45 -10.67
N THR A 63 17.97 -31.47 -11.49
CA THR A 63 17.41 -31.70 -12.83
C THR A 63 18.45 -32.34 -13.76
N TRP A 64 19.68 -31.84 -13.74
CA TRP A 64 20.83 -32.45 -14.42
C TRP A 64 21.08 -33.88 -13.94
N PHE A 65 21.14 -34.10 -12.63
CA PHE A 65 21.45 -35.40 -12.05
C PHE A 65 20.39 -36.45 -12.42
N GLY A 66 19.11 -36.11 -12.25
CA GLY A 66 18.00 -37.01 -12.57
C GLY A 66 17.95 -37.38 -14.05
N SER A 67 18.13 -36.42 -14.95
CA SER A 67 18.19 -36.67 -16.39
C SER A 67 19.43 -37.48 -16.81
N ALA A 68 20.57 -37.27 -16.15
CA ALA A 68 21.77 -38.08 -16.36
C ALA A 68 21.55 -39.56 -15.98
N MET A 69 20.85 -39.84 -14.88
CA MET A 69 20.50 -41.22 -14.49
C MET A 69 19.62 -41.91 -15.54
N VAL A 70 18.66 -41.19 -16.14
CA VAL A 70 17.79 -41.72 -17.19
C VAL A 70 18.57 -41.96 -18.50
N ALA A 71 19.51 -41.07 -18.85
CA ALA A 71 20.37 -41.25 -20.00
C ALA A 71 21.27 -42.49 -19.86
N LEU A 72 21.82 -42.72 -18.66
CA LEU A 72 22.60 -43.92 -18.34
C LEU A 72 21.77 -45.21 -18.43
N GLU A 73 20.54 -45.20 -17.93
CA GLU A 73 19.63 -46.35 -18.05
C GLU A 73 19.33 -46.68 -19.50
N THR A 74 19.06 -45.65 -20.31
CA THR A 74 18.75 -45.82 -21.73
C THR A 74 19.95 -46.40 -22.47
N ARG A 75 21.16 -45.89 -22.20
CA ARG A 75 22.41 -46.43 -22.76
C ARG A 75 22.61 -47.90 -22.42
N ALA A 76 22.37 -48.29 -21.16
CA ALA A 76 22.55 -49.67 -20.69
C ALA A 76 21.56 -50.68 -21.31
N ARG A 77 20.52 -50.21 -22.01
CA ARG A 77 19.48 -51.04 -22.63
C ARG A 77 19.51 -51.06 -24.16
N LEU A 78 20.43 -50.30 -24.77
CA LEU A 78 20.63 -50.35 -26.21
C LEU A 78 21.09 -51.76 -26.61
N ALA A 79 20.42 -52.33 -27.61
CA ALA A 79 20.75 -53.65 -28.14
C ALA A 79 22.02 -53.66 -29.02
N ALA A 80 22.41 -52.50 -29.55
CA ALA A 80 23.60 -52.30 -30.36
C ALA A 80 24.55 -51.30 -29.70
N GLU A 81 25.82 -51.28 -30.12
CA GLU A 81 26.78 -50.31 -29.61
C GLU A 81 26.27 -48.86 -29.80
N PRO A 82 26.49 -47.99 -28.81
CA PRO A 82 26.02 -46.61 -28.87
C PRO A 82 26.75 -45.85 -29.98
N THR A 83 25.99 -45.23 -30.86
CA THR A 83 26.56 -44.38 -31.92
C THR A 83 27.21 -43.12 -31.34
N ARG A 84 28.17 -42.52 -32.07
CA ARG A 84 28.78 -41.23 -31.67
C ARG A 84 27.75 -40.12 -31.45
N ALA A 85 26.67 -40.12 -32.22
CA ALA A 85 25.56 -39.17 -32.06
C ALA A 85 24.85 -39.40 -30.73
N PHE A 86 24.51 -40.65 -30.39
CA PHE A 86 23.90 -40.99 -29.10
C PHE A 86 24.78 -40.57 -27.92
N ASP A 87 26.08 -40.92 -27.93
CA ASP A 87 26.98 -40.60 -26.81
C ASP A 87 27.17 -39.08 -26.63
N ARG A 88 27.18 -38.30 -27.72
CA ARG A 88 27.16 -36.83 -27.65
C ARG A 88 25.85 -36.34 -27.03
N THR A 89 24.70 -36.79 -27.53
CA THR A 89 23.40 -36.35 -27.01
C THR A 89 23.20 -36.75 -25.55
N ALA A 90 23.61 -37.96 -25.14
CA ALA A 90 23.51 -38.44 -23.77
C ALA A 90 24.41 -37.67 -22.79
N ARG A 91 25.51 -37.08 -23.27
CA ARG A 91 26.35 -36.16 -22.48
C ARG A 91 25.74 -34.76 -22.39
N PHE A 92 25.25 -34.21 -23.50
CA PHE A 92 24.83 -32.80 -23.55
C PHE A 92 23.38 -32.57 -23.08
N ALA A 93 22.44 -33.47 -23.38
CA ALA A 93 21.03 -33.26 -23.06
C ALA A 93 20.78 -33.05 -21.55
N PRO A 94 21.36 -33.84 -20.62
CA PRO A 94 21.21 -33.57 -19.18
C PRO A 94 21.74 -32.20 -18.74
N ILE A 95 22.84 -31.74 -19.33
CA ILE A 95 23.45 -30.43 -19.02
C ILE A 95 22.48 -29.33 -19.45
N VAL A 96 21.95 -29.41 -20.67
CA VAL A 96 20.95 -28.44 -21.17
C VAL A 96 19.74 -28.40 -20.23
N LEU A 97 19.22 -29.57 -19.83
CA LEU A 97 18.05 -29.65 -18.95
C LEU A 97 18.29 -29.07 -17.55
N GLY A 98 19.50 -29.19 -17.01
CA GLY A 98 19.87 -28.56 -15.73
C GLY A 98 20.17 -27.07 -15.82
N VAL A 99 20.67 -26.60 -16.97
CA VAL A 99 20.99 -25.18 -17.23
C VAL A 99 19.72 -24.37 -17.47
N LEU A 100 18.69 -24.93 -18.12
CA LEU A 100 17.47 -24.22 -18.50
C LEU A 100 16.78 -23.49 -17.32
N PRO A 101 16.53 -24.11 -16.15
CA PRO A 101 15.94 -23.42 -15.00
C PRO A 101 16.80 -22.26 -14.48
N LEU A 102 18.13 -22.39 -14.58
CA LEU A 102 19.06 -21.32 -14.19
C LEU A 102 18.97 -20.14 -15.16
N ILE A 103 18.95 -20.38 -16.47
CA ILE A 103 18.75 -19.33 -17.48
C ILE A 103 17.40 -18.65 -17.30
N ALA A 104 16.34 -19.42 -17.03
CA ALA A 104 15.03 -18.85 -16.74
C ALA A 104 15.07 -17.97 -15.48
N SER A 105 15.77 -18.37 -14.42
CA SER A 105 15.95 -17.52 -13.25
C SER A 105 16.72 -16.23 -13.56
N VAL A 106 17.71 -16.26 -14.47
CA VAL A 106 18.41 -15.06 -14.96
C VAL A 106 17.40 -14.11 -15.63
N ALA A 107 16.55 -14.64 -16.53
CA ALA A 107 15.48 -13.86 -17.13
C ALA A 107 14.50 -13.29 -16.09
N GLY A 108 14.18 -14.06 -15.04
CA GLY A 108 13.38 -13.62 -13.91
C GLY A 108 14.00 -12.44 -13.15
N HIS A 109 15.32 -12.46 -12.89
CA HIS A 109 16.04 -11.35 -12.27
C HIS A 109 16.00 -10.08 -13.13
N PHE A 110 16.19 -10.22 -14.44
CA PHE A 110 16.10 -9.08 -15.37
C PHE A 110 14.67 -8.53 -15.46
N SER A 111 13.66 -9.40 -15.44
CA SER A 111 12.24 -8.99 -15.43
C SER A 111 11.81 -8.34 -14.12
N ALA A 112 12.53 -8.61 -13.02
CA ALA A 112 12.31 -7.99 -11.72
C ALA A 112 12.88 -6.57 -11.61
N ILE A 113 13.69 -6.13 -12.57
CA ILE A 113 14.23 -4.78 -12.59
C ILE A 113 13.09 -3.76 -12.74
N PRO A 114 13.03 -2.69 -11.92
CA PRO A 114 12.03 -1.63 -12.08
C PRO A 114 12.08 -0.98 -13.47
N LEU A 115 10.92 -0.82 -14.12
CA LEU A 115 10.79 -0.42 -15.53
C LEU A 115 11.26 1.03 -15.81
N ARG A 116 11.09 1.93 -14.83
CA ARG A 116 11.36 3.38 -14.97
C ARG A 116 12.69 3.81 -14.33
N LEU A 117 13.72 2.98 -14.44
CA LEU A 117 15.05 3.29 -13.88
C LEU A 117 15.71 4.54 -14.46
N GLY A 118 15.58 4.78 -15.76
CA GLY A 118 16.14 5.98 -16.40
C GLY A 118 15.43 7.26 -15.94
N GLU A 119 14.11 7.20 -15.79
CA GLU A 119 13.31 8.29 -15.23
C GLU A 119 13.61 8.49 -13.74
N ALA A 120 13.84 7.42 -12.98
CA ALA A 120 14.23 7.51 -11.58
C ALA A 120 15.60 8.20 -11.41
N ASP A 121 16.57 7.89 -12.28
CA ASP A 121 17.89 8.52 -12.27
C ASP A 121 17.81 10.02 -12.66
N ALA A 122 17.04 10.33 -13.71
CA ALA A 122 16.77 11.71 -14.12
C ALA A 122 16.03 12.49 -13.02
N LYS A 123 14.98 11.93 -12.41
CA LYS A 123 14.26 12.56 -11.30
C LYS A 123 15.13 12.70 -10.08
N LEU A 124 15.98 11.72 -9.76
CA LEU A 124 16.92 11.82 -8.67
C LEU A 124 17.87 13.01 -8.90
N SER A 125 18.37 13.19 -10.13
CA SER A 125 19.17 14.38 -10.48
C SER A 125 18.40 15.70 -10.30
N GLU A 126 17.12 15.74 -10.69
CA GLU A 126 16.22 16.89 -10.49
C GLU A 126 15.90 17.17 -9.01
N ILE A 127 15.67 16.13 -8.20
CA ILE A 127 15.41 16.19 -6.75
C ILE A 127 16.68 16.57 -5.98
N TYR A 128 17.85 16.16 -6.46
CA TYR A 128 19.11 16.69 -5.95
C TYR A 128 19.26 18.17 -6.33
N ASP A 129 18.67 18.65 -7.41
CA ASP A 129 18.71 20.07 -7.83
C ASP A 129 17.62 20.97 -7.22
N ALA A 130 16.52 20.40 -6.70
CA ALA A 130 15.50 21.07 -5.89
C ALA A 130 14.88 20.08 -4.87
N PRO A 131 14.85 20.38 -3.56
CA PRO A 131 14.27 19.46 -2.58
C PRO A 131 12.78 19.20 -2.89
N GLY A 132 12.45 17.94 -3.19
CA GLY A 132 11.09 17.42 -3.38
C GLY A 132 10.71 16.43 -2.27
N SER A 133 9.55 15.77 -2.39
CA SER A 133 9.06 14.87 -1.34
C SER A 133 10.10 13.82 -0.93
N ALA A 134 10.25 13.61 0.39
CA ALA A 134 11.09 12.53 0.90
C ALA A 134 10.56 11.12 0.56
N PHE A 135 9.36 11.02 0.00
CA PHE A 135 8.88 9.79 -0.59
C PHE A 135 9.46 9.59 -1.99
N ASP A 136 9.37 10.56 -2.92
CA ASP A 136 9.88 10.40 -4.29
C ASP A 136 11.39 10.14 -4.33
N LYS A 137 12.15 10.84 -3.47
CA LYS A 137 13.59 10.60 -3.29
C LYS A 137 13.85 9.16 -2.84
N PHE A 138 13.06 8.68 -1.87
CA PHE A 138 13.20 7.34 -1.33
C PHE A 138 12.80 6.27 -2.35
N ASP A 139 11.70 6.49 -3.08
CA ASP A 139 11.20 5.62 -4.14
C ASP A 139 12.23 5.47 -5.28
N ALA A 140 12.77 6.60 -5.76
CA ALA A 140 13.80 6.61 -6.80
C ALA A 140 15.10 5.92 -6.35
N LEU A 141 15.60 6.24 -5.15
CA LEU A 141 16.81 5.59 -4.58
C LEU A 141 16.62 4.09 -4.39
N LEU A 142 15.45 3.66 -3.92
CA LEU A 142 15.12 2.25 -3.76
C LEU A 142 15.08 1.56 -5.13
N ALA A 143 14.41 2.14 -6.12
CA ALA A 143 14.35 1.61 -7.48
C ALA A 143 15.75 1.44 -8.10
N ILE A 144 16.62 2.45 -7.99
CA ILE A 144 18.00 2.41 -8.49
C ILE A 144 18.82 1.35 -7.78
N SER A 145 18.83 1.34 -6.45
CA SER A 145 19.64 0.41 -5.67
C SER A 145 19.22 -1.04 -5.88
N VAL A 146 17.91 -1.33 -5.88
CA VAL A 146 17.37 -2.67 -6.15
C VAL A 146 17.63 -3.07 -7.61
N GLY A 147 17.41 -2.16 -8.56
CA GLY A 147 17.64 -2.42 -9.98
C GLY A 147 19.09 -2.76 -10.30
N GLN A 148 20.06 -2.03 -9.74
CA GLN A 148 21.49 -2.32 -9.92
C GLN A 148 21.88 -3.67 -9.30
N ARG A 149 21.41 -3.96 -8.08
CA ARG A 149 21.68 -5.25 -7.40
C ARG A 149 21.08 -6.44 -8.16
N LEU A 150 19.86 -6.31 -8.68
CA LEU A 150 19.22 -7.33 -9.51
C LEU A 150 20.01 -7.60 -10.79
N ARG A 151 20.53 -6.55 -11.46
CA ARG A 151 21.41 -6.70 -12.64
C ARG A 151 22.66 -7.49 -12.30
N TRP A 152 23.37 -7.12 -11.23
CA TRP A 152 24.57 -7.84 -10.79
C TRP A 152 24.26 -9.29 -10.41
N SER A 153 23.13 -9.55 -9.77
CA SER A 153 22.69 -10.91 -9.46
C SER A 153 22.41 -11.72 -10.72
N GLY A 154 21.70 -11.16 -11.71
CA GLY A 154 21.46 -11.83 -13.00
C GLY A 154 22.78 -12.27 -13.66
N PHE A 155 23.79 -11.40 -13.66
CA PHE A 155 25.14 -11.76 -14.15
C PHE A 155 25.83 -12.80 -13.26
N ALA A 156 25.73 -12.71 -11.94
CA ALA A 156 26.31 -13.69 -11.03
C ALA A 156 25.70 -15.09 -11.25
N VAL A 157 24.37 -15.19 -11.34
CA VAL A 157 23.66 -16.43 -11.64
C VAL A 157 24.05 -16.97 -13.03
N LEU A 158 24.25 -16.11 -14.03
CA LEU A 158 24.74 -16.50 -15.35
C LEU A 158 26.15 -17.11 -15.27
N ILE A 159 27.08 -16.48 -14.53
CA ILE A 159 28.43 -17.00 -14.31
C ILE A 159 28.38 -18.36 -13.59
N LEU A 160 27.58 -18.45 -12.52
CA LEU A 160 27.36 -19.70 -11.78
C LEU A 160 26.77 -20.79 -12.68
N THR A 161 25.90 -20.43 -13.62
CA THR A 161 25.33 -21.35 -14.62
C THR A 161 26.41 -21.93 -15.55
N VAL A 162 27.32 -21.09 -16.03
CA VAL A 162 28.45 -21.52 -16.89
C VAL A 162 29.40 -22.43 -16.10
N LEU A 163 29.74 -22.05 -14.87
CA LEU A 163 30.59 -22.87 -13.99
C LEU A 163 29.93 -24.22 -13.67
N ALA A 164 28.63 -24.23 -13.35
CA ALA A 164 27.88 -25.45 -13.12
C ALA A 164 27.86 -26.34 -14.36
N ALA A 165 27.58 -25.80 -15.55
CA ALA A 165 27.61 -26.54 -16.81
C ALA A 165 28.99 -27.16 -17.10
N TRP A 166 30.08 -26.44 -16.79
CA TRP A 166 31.45 -26.95 -16.92
C TRP A 166 31.73 -28.11 -15.95
N CYS A 167 31.36 -27.95 -14.67
CA CYS A 167 31.47 -28.99 -13.65
C CYS A 167 30.65 -30.24 -14.03
N TRP A 168 29.40 -30.05 -14.45
CA TRP A 168 28.51 -31.12 -14.92
C TRP A 168 29.04 -31.82 -16.16
N SER A 169 29.65 -31.09 -17.11
CA SER A 169 30.33 -31.67 -18.27
C SER A 169 31.54 -32.53 -17.88
N SER A 170 32.32 -32.08 -16.90
CA SER A 170 33.44 -32.86 -16.33
C SER A 170 32.94 -34.13 -15.65
N ALA A 171 31.93 -34.02 -14.78
CA ALA A 171 31.29 -35.16 -14.12
C ALA A 171 30.67 -36.14 -15.13
N ALA A 172 30.08 -35.64 -16.22
CA ALA A 172 29.54 -36.45 -17.31
C ALA A 172 30.57 -37.30 -18.04
N ARG A 173 31.85 -36.92 -18.04
CA ARG A 173 32.90 -37.80 -18.58
C ARG A 173 33.23 -38.95 -17.63
N GLN A 174 33.08 -38.74 -16.33
CA GLN A 174 33.39 -39.73 -15.30
C GLN A 174 32.26 -40.75 -15.15
N TYR A 175 31.00 -40.30 -14.98
CA TYR A 175 29.89 -41.21 -14.73
C TYR A 175 29.48 -42.02 -15.96
N ALA A 176 29.70 -41.51 -17.18
CA ALA A 176 29.39 -42.24 -18.42
C ALA A 176 30.13 -43.58 -18.53
N LYS A 177 31.19 -43.79 -17.73
CA LYS A 177 32.00 -45.01 -17.74
C LYS A 177 31.50 -46.10 -16.78
N ASN A 178 30.52 -45.82 -15.91
CA ASN A 178 30.13 -46.78 -14.87
C ASN A 178 28.60 -46.89 -14.69
N PRO A 179 27.93 -47.88 -15.33
CA PRO A 179 26.47 -48.03 -15.26
C PRO A 179 25.96 -48.47 -13.86
N SER A 180 26.85 -48.82 -12.93
CA SER A 180 26.46 -49.25 -11.57
C SER A 180 25.82 -48.13 -10.72
N TYR A 181 26.04 -46.86 -11.07
CA TYR A 181 25.46 -45.70 -10.36
C TYR A 181 23.93 -45.72 -10.33
N VAL A 182 23.28 -46.22 -11.39
CA VAL A 182 21.81 -46.22 -11.50
C VAL A 182 21.16 -47.25 -10.58
N ARG A 183 21.91 -48.30 -10.16
CA ARG A 183 21.37 -49.44 -9.39
C ARG A 183 20.67 -49.01 -8.10
N ARG A 184 21.20 -48.00 -7.40
CA ARG A 184 20.63 -47.50 -6.13
C ARG A 184 19.26 -46.83 -6.34
N PHE A 185 19.09 -46.12 -7.45
CA PHE A 185 17.87 -45.38 -7.78
C PHE A 185 16.77 -46.26 -8.38
N ARG A 186 17.10 -47.48 -8.83
CA ARG A 186 16.12 -48.48 -9.28
C ARG A 186 15.42 -49.21 -8.12
N GLY A 187 16.01 -49.20 -6.93
CA GLY A 187 15.53 -49.98 -5.80
C GLY A 187 14.18 -49.48 -5.28
N ARG A 188 13.30 -50.39 -4.85
CA ARG A 188 12.04 -50.02 -4.16
C ARG A 188 12.29 -49.15 -2.92
N ARG A 189 13.44 -49.33 -2.26
CA ARG A 189 13.88 -48.50 -1.13
C ARG A 189 13.95 -47.01 -1.49
N PHE A 190 14.42 -46.67 -2.69
CA PHE A 190 14.49 -45.27 -3.13
C PHE A 190 13.08 -44.67 -3.26
N LEU A 191 12.17 -45.38 -3.93
CA LEU A 191 10.77 -44.98 -4.04
C LEU A 191 10.12 -44.79 -2.65
N LEU A 192 10.28 -45.77 -1.75
CA LEU A 192 9.69 -45.71 -0.41
C LEU A 192 10.21 -44.52 0.41
N VAL A 193 11.51 -44.21 0.31
CA VAL A 193 12.09 -43.02 0.96
C VAL A 193 11.54 -41.74 0.33
N THR A 194 11.42 -41.67 -1.00
CA THR A 194 10.85 -40.50 -1.69
C THR A 194 9.39 -40.28 -1.32
N ILE A 195 8.56 -41.33 -1.33
CA ILE A 195 7.16 -41.25 -0.91
C ILE A 195 7.06 -40.88 0.58
N GLY A 196 7.91 -41.46 1.42
CA GLY A 196 8.00 -41.13 2.84
C GLY A 196 8.33 -39.66 3.08
N LEU A 197 9.30 -39.11 2.35
CA LEU A 197 9.67 -37.69 2.41
C LEU A 197 8.52 -36.78 1.97
N ILE A 198 7.87 -37.07 0.83
CA ILE A 198 6.72 -36.30 0.33
C ILE A 198 5.58 -36.32 1.35
N THR A 199 5.26 -37.50 1.89
CA THR A 199 4.18 -37.67 2.87
C THR A 199 4.50 -36.94 4.16
N ALA A 200 5.73 -37.08 4.67
CA ALA A 200 6.17 -36.39 5.88
C ALA A 200 6.11 -34.86 5.70
N ALA A 201 6.68 -34.33 4.61
CA ALA A 201 6.61 -32.89 4.31
C ALA A 201 5.16 -32.40 4.22
N THR A 202 4.29 -33.16 3.55
CA THR A 202 2.87 -32.80 3.41
C THR A 202 2.15 -32.81 4.75
N VAL A 203 2.34 -33.83 5.59
CA VAL A 203 1.73 -33.91 6.93
C VAL A 203 2.23 -32.77 7.81
N ILE A 204 3.52 -32.47 7.78
CA ILE A 204 4.11 -31.39 8.56
C ILE A 204 3.50 -30.03 8.17
N PHE A 205 3.44 -29.72 6.87
CA PHE A 205 2.85 -28.47 6.40
C PHE A 205 1.32 -28.41 6.58
N ALA A 206 0.62 -29.53 6.49
CA ALA A 206 -0.83 -29.57 6.74
C ALA A 206 -1.19 -29.42 8.24
N ALA A 207 -0.35 -29.92 9.15
CA ALA A 207 -0.58 -29.85 10.59
C ALA A 207 -0.19 -28.49 11.20
N GLY A 208 0.84 -27.84 10.66
CA GLY A 208 1.34 -26.54 11.13
C GLY A 208 1.58 -25.56 9.97
N PRO A 209 0.54 -25.10 9.28
CA PRO A 209 0.69 -24.37 8.03
C PRO A 209 1.41 -23.02 8.16
N ALA A 210 1.25 -22.33 9.31
CA ALA A 210 1.80 -20.98 9.50
C ALA A 210 3.25 -20.95 10.00
N SER A 211 3.57 -21.69 11.07
CA SER A 211 4.82 -21.49 11.81
C SER A 211 6.05 -22.01 11.07
N LEU A 212 6.10 -23.29 10.69
CA LEU A 212 7.30 -23.88 10.09
C LEU A 212 7.59 -23.30 8.71
N ALA A 213 6.56 -23.08 7.90
CA ALA A 213 6.71 -22.54 6.55
C ALA A 213 7.33 -21.15 6.57
N GLY A 214 6.88 -20.26 7.48
CA GLY A 214 7.47 -18.92 7.64
C GLY A 214 8.94 -18.93 8.05
N HIS A 215 9.38 -19.89 8.88
CA HIS A 215 10.79 -20.01 9.27
C HIS A 215 11.70 -20.50 8.14
N LEU A 216 11.19 -21.39 7.27
CA LEU A 216 11.96 -21.92 6.14
C LEU A 216 12.05 -20.90 4.99
N GLY A 217 11.01 -20.09 4.79
CA GLY A 217 10.92 -19.18 3.66
C GLY A 217 10.61 -19.88 2.34
N PRO A 218 10.21 -19.13 1.30
CA PRO A 218 9.64 -19.69 0.08
C PRO A 218 10.70 -20.41 -0.78
N PHE A 219 11.96 -19.95 -0.76
CA PHE A 219 13.04 -20.58 -1.52
C PHE A 219 13.40 -21.97 -0.99
N VAL A 220 13.51 -22.14 0.34
CA VAL A 220 13.84 -23.45 0.92
C VAL A 220 12.70 -24.45 0.67
N ILE A 221 11.45 -24.00 0.77
CA ILE A 221 10.28 -24.81 0.44
C ILE A 221 10.34 -25.25 -1.03
N LEU A 222 10.67 -24.34 -1.95
CA LEU A 222 10.84 -24.65 -3.38
C LEU A 222 11.97 -25.66 -3.61
N ALA A 223 13.12 -25.52 -2.93
CA ALA A 223 14.22 -26.47 -3.00
C ALA A 223 13.80 -27.86 -2.50
N LEU A 224 13.09 -27.93 -1.38
CA LEU A 224 12.57 -29.19 -0.82
C LEU A 224 11.59 -29.86 -1.79
N PHE A 225 10.68 -29.09 -2.38
CA PHE A 225 9.77 -29.61 -3.40
C PHE A 225 10.52 -30.10 -4.64
N ALA A 226 11.54 -29.35 -5.08
CA ALA A 226 12.38 -29.74 -6.22
C ALA A 226 13.10 -31.08 -5.98
N VAL A 227 13.61 -31.33 -4.76
CA VAL A 227 14.15 -32.64 -4.37
C VAL A 227 13.10 -33.74 -4.53
N CYS A 228 11.92 -33.53 -3.96
CA CYS A 228 10.85 -34.51 -3.94
C CYS A 228 10.37 -34.86 -5.36
N VAL A 229 10.00 -33.86 -6.15
CA VAL A 229 9.46 -34.05 -7.51
C VAL A 229 10.52 -34.60 -8.45
N THR A 230 11.77 -34.16 -8.34
CA THR A 230 12.86 -34.67 -9.18
C THR A 230 13.18 -36.12 -8.84
N ALA A 231 13.28 -36.47 -7.55
CA ALA A 231 13.51 -37.85 -7.12
C ALA A 231 12.39 -38.79 -7.61
N PHE A 232 11.13 -38.36 -7.47
CA PHE A 232 9.98 -39.12 -7.96
C PHE A 232 10.02 -39.27 -9.49
N CYS A 233 10.29 -38.18 -10.21
CA CYS A 233 10.41 -38.17 -11.66
C CYS A 233 11.54 -39.08 -12.16
N THR A 234 12.70 -39.09 -11.48
CA THR A 234 13.79 -40.02 -11.77
C THR A 234 13.30 -41.46 -11.64
N TYR A 235 12.70 -41.84 -10.51
CA TYR A 235 12.22 -43.21 -10.30
C TYR A 235 11.17 -43.63 -11.34
N ALA A 236 10.15 -42.79 -11.57
CA ALA A 236 9.07 -43.07 -12.51
C ALA A 236 9.59 -43.21 -13.95
N SER A 237 10.56 -42.38 -14.34
CA SER A 237 11.22 -42.46 -15.65
C SER A 237 12.04 -43.74 -15.80
N LEU A 238 12.84 -44.10 -14.80
CA LEU A 238 13.59 -45.36 -14.78
C LEU A 238 12.67 -46.58 -14.83
N LEU A 239 11.56 -46.55 -14.10
CA LEU A 239 10.55 -47.61 -14.10
C LEU A 239 9.84 -47.71 -15.46
N THR A 240 9.54 -46.59 -16.11
CA THR A 240 8.96 -46.53 -17.46
C THR A 240 9.88 -47.17 -18.48
N VAL A 241 11.18 -46.81 -18.47
CA VAL A 241 12.20 -47.41 -19.34
C VAL A 241 12.33 -48.92 -19.07
N ARG A 242 12.19 -49.36 -17.81
CA ARG A 242 12.29 -50.78 -17.45
C ARG A 242 11.08 -51.62 -17.83
N SER A 243 9.90 -51.15 -17.49
CA SER A 243 8.64 -51.89 -17.64
C SER A 243 8.01 -51.70 -19.02
N ARG A 244 8.46 -50.71 -19.79
CA ARG A 244 7.85 -50.23 -21.04
C ARG A 244 6.41 -49.72 -20.87
N LEU A 245 5.91 -49.60 -19.63
CA LEU A 245 4.61 -49.02 -19.30
C LEU A 245 4.74 -47.51 -19.08
N PRO A 246 3.80 -46.69 -19.60
CA PRO A 246 3.84 -45.23 -19.48
C PRO A 246 3.31 -44.76 -18.11
N TRP A 247 4.08 -44.93 -17.03
CA TRP A 247 3.62 -44.59 -15.67
C TRP A 247 3.27 -43.11 -15.47
N MET A 248 4.06 -42.18 -16.01
CA MET A 248 3.78 -40.75 -15.86
C MET A 248 2.47 -40.31 -16.54
N PRO A 249 2.18 -40.69 -17.81
CA PRO A 249 0.86 -40.45 -18.41
C PRO A 249 -0.30 -41.05 -17.63
N LEU A 250 -0.13 -42.24 -17.03
CA LEU A 250 -1.18 -42.86 -16.22
C LEU A 250 -1.48 -42.05 -14.96
N LEU A 251 -0.45 -41.53 -14.28
CA LEU A 251 -0.62 -40.69 -13.10
C LEU A 251 -1.25 -39.33 -13.44
N ILE A 252 -0.81 -38.70 -14.53
CA ILE A 252 -1.38 -37.44 -15.01
C ILE A 252 -2.83 -37.66 -15.45
N GLY A 253 -3.12 -38.74 -16.18
CA GLY A 253 -4.46 -39.12 -16.59
C GLY A 253 -5.38 -39.35 -15.39
N LEU A 254 -4.89 -40.01 -14.34
CA LEU A 254 -5.62 -40.15 -13.07
C LEU A 254 -5.96 -38.79 -12.46
N ALA A 255 -4.98 -37.89 -12.34
CA ALA A 255 -5.22 -36.55 -11.79
C ALA A 255 -6.24 -35.74 -12.61
N ILE A 256 -6.18 -35.83 -13.94
CA ILE A 256 -7.15 -35.20 -14.85
C ILE A 256 -8.54 -35.80 -14.64
N VAL A 257 -8.68 -37.12 -14.60
CA VAL A 257 -9.98 -37.80 -14.41
C VAL A 257 -10.59 -37.43 -13.07
N LEU A 258 -9.82 -37.46 -11.98
CA LEU A 258 -10.28 -37.09 -10.64
C LEU A 258 -10.74 -35.62 -10.58
N SER A 259 -10.02 -34.72 -11.27
CA SER A 259 -10.40 -33.31 -11.38
C SER A 259 -11.63 -33.09 -12.27
N TRP A 260 -11.80 -33.89 -13.33
CA TRP A 260 -12.92 -33.80 -14.27
C TRP A 260 -14.24 -34.20 -13.61
N ILE A 261 -14.22 -35.25 -12.78
CA ILE A 261 -15.39 -35.70 -12.02
C ILE A 261 -15.61 -34.89 -10.73
N ASP A 262 -14.75 -33.90 -10.45
CA ASP A 262 -14.86 -32.95 -9.33
C ASP A 262 -14.96 -33.63 -7.94
N CYS A 263 -14.40 -34.84 -7.80
CA CYS A 263 -14.48 -35.64 -6.56
C CYS A 263 -13.36 -35.33 -5.56
N ASN A 264 -12.36 -34.54 -5.96
CA ASN A 264 -11.15 -34.23 -5.18
C ASN A 264 -10.99 -32.74 -4.83
N ASP A 265 -12.03 -31.93 -4.99
CA ASP A 265 -12.02 -30.51 -4.65
C ASP A 265 -12.01 -30.28 -3.13
N ASN A 266 -10.84 -29.92 -2.58
CA ASN A 266 -10.62 -29.65 -1.16
C ASN A 266 -10.82 -28.18 -0.75
N HIS A 267 -11.18 -27.29 -1.67
CA HIS A 267 -11.20 -25.84 -1.44
C HIS A 267 -12.49 -25.32 -0.79
N GLY A 268 -13.11 -26.14 0.06
CA GLY A 268 -14.31 -25.78 0.81
C GLY A 268 -14.02 -24.71 1.87
N ILE A 269 -14.91 -23.72 1.99
CA ILE A 269 -14.79 -22.66 2.99
C ILE A 269 -14.80 -23.20 4.44
N ARG A 270 -14.09 -22.52 5.34
CA ARG A 270 -14.04 -22.85 6.77
C ARG A 270 -15.30 -22.36 7.49
N MET A 271 -16.28 -23.25 7.62
CA MET A 271 -17.50 -22.98 8.38
C MET A 271 -17.27 -23.06 9.89
N LEU A 272 -18.19 -22.44 10.64
CA LEU A 272 -18.34 -22.57 12.09
C LEU A 272 -19.58 -23.39 12.41
N ASP A 273 -19.53 -24.13 13.52
CA ASP A 273 -20.70 -24.86 14.02
C ASP A 273 -21.73 -23.89 14.62
N GLY A 274 -23.01 -24.20 14.43
CA GLY A 274 -24.12 -23.42 14.97
C GLY A 274 -24.52 -22.21 14.11
N PRO A 275 -25.72 -21.63 14.36
CA PRO A 275 -26.21 -20.50 13.60
C PRO A 275 -25.33 -19.26 13.81
N PRO A 276 -25.22 -18.37 12.82
CA PRO A 276 -24.59 -17.08 13.04
C PRO A 276 -25.35 -16.30 14.12
N PRO A 277 -24.68 -15.41 14.88
CA PRO A 277 -25.33 -14.45 15.74
C PRO A 277 -26.44 -13.69 15.01
N ALA A 278 -27.59 -13.48 15.67
CA ALA A 278 -28.77 -12.86 15.07
C ALA A 278 -28.61 -11.36 14.74
N SER A 279 -27.47 -10.74 15.07
CA SER A 279 -27.24 -9.31 14.86
C SER A 279 -27.10 -8.99 13.37
N GLY A 280 -27.91 -8.02 12.89
CA GLY A 280 -27.71 -7.34 11.61
C GLY A 280 -28.61 -7.79 10.46
N LEU A 281 -29.42 -8.84 10.56
CA LEU A 281 -30.22 -9.34 9.42
C LEU A 281 -31.38 -8.43 8.96
N ASP A 282 -31.55 -7.25 9.58
CA ASP A 282 -32.53 -6.24 9.15
C ASP A 282 -32.04 -5.47 7.89
N SER A 283 -32.87 -4.57 7.36
CA SER A 283 -32.47 -3.72 6.25
C SER A 283 -31.39 -2.72 6.66
N ALA A 284 -30.53 -2.32 5.72
CA ALA A 284 -29.50 -1.30 5.96
C ALA A 284 -30.09 0.02 6.48
N THR A 285 -31.30 0.39 6.06
CA THR A 285 -32.00 1.59 6.51
C THR A 285 -32.40 1.51 8.00
N ALA A 286 -32.87 0.36 8.46
CA ALA A 286 -33.22 0.12 9.85
C ALA A 286 -31.97 0.13 10.74
N GLU A 287 -30.92 -0.60 10.32
CA GLU A 287 -29.66 -0.68 11.05
C GLU A 287 -28.91 0.65 11.06
N PHE A 288 -28.96 1.44 9.98
CA PHE A 288 -28.41 2.79 9.92
C PHE A 288 -29.11 3.71 10.92
N THR A 289 -30.46 3.70 10.93
CA THR A 289 -31.24 4.53 11.86
C THR A 289 -30.93 4.18 13.30
N ARG A 290 -30.84 2.87 13.61
CA ARG A 290 -30.44 2.36 14.92
C ARG A 290 -29.02 2.81 15.28
N TRP A 291 -28.06 2.59 14.41
CA TRP A 291 -26.66 2.97 14.60
C TRP A 291 -26.52 4.47 14.89
N LEU A 292 -27.19 5.31 14.09
CA LEU A 292 -27.16 6.77 14.21
C LEU A 292 -27.81 7.26 15.50
N SER A 293 -28.89 6.61 15.97
CA SER A 293 -29.55 6.96 17.24
C SER A 293 -28.70 6.64 18.48
N LEU A 294 -27.73 5.74 18.35
CA LEU A 294 -26.89 5.26 19.45
C LEU A 294 -25.51 5.94 19.49
N ARG A 295 -25.27 6.94 18.64
CA ARG A 295 -23.99 7.66 18.60
C ARG A 295 -23.89 8.66 19.78
N PRO A 296 -22.86 8.55 20.63
CA PRO A 296 -22.76 9.36 21.85
C PRO A 296 -22.39 10.82 21.59
N ASP A 297 -21.84 11.14 20.42
CA ASP A 297 -21.38 12.47 20.02
C ASP A 297 -22.37 13.23 19.16
N ARG A 298 -23.48 12.61 18.74
CA ARG A 298 -24.47 13.23 17.84
C ARG A 298 -25.01 14.57 18.34
N ASP A 299 -25.29 14.66 19.63
CA ASP A 299 -25.81 15.87 20.28
C ASP A 299 -24.78 17.00 20.40
N GLN A 300 -23.49 16.74 20.08
CA GLN A 300 -22.42 17.75 20.10
C GLN A 300 -22.36 18.53 18.78
N PHE A 301 -23.03 18.06 17.74
CA PHE A 301 -23.07 18.70 16.42
C PHE A 301 -24.30 19.58 16.27
N SER A 302 -24.12 20.75 15.65
CA SER A 302 -25.14 21.77 15.50
C SER A 302 -25.57 22.01 14.05
N LYS A 303 -24.71 21.73 13.07
CA LYS A 303 -24.89 21.96 11.64
C LYS A 303 -24.95 20.65 10.86
N ASP A 304 -23.86 19.89 10.84
CA ASP A 304 -23.65 18.74 9.93
C ASP A 304 -22.95 17.61 10.68
N TYR A 305 -23.60 16.45 10.78
CA TYR A 305 -23.07 15.20 11.32
C TYR A 305 -22.58 14.32 10.16
N PRO A 306 -21.26 14.28 9.89
CA PRO A 306 -20.72 13.53 8.75
C PRO A 306 -20.74 12.03 9.04
N VAL A 307 -21.19 11.23 8.09
CA VAL A 307 -21.13 9.77 8.13
C VAL A 307 -20.25 9.26 7.01
N TYR A 308 -19.20 8.51 7.34
CA TYR A 308 -18.26 7.98 6.37
C TYR A 308 -18.61 6.56 5.96
N VAL A 309 -18.60 6.34 4.64
CA VAL A 309 -18.50 5.04 4.01
C VAL A 309 -17.14 4.98 3.32
N VAL A 310 -16.42 3.87 3.48
CA VAL A 310 -15.09 3.68 2.88
C VAL A 310 -15.17 2.59 1.82
N ALA A 311 -14.58 2.82 0.65
CA ALA A 311 -14.35 1.78 -0.36
C ALA A 311 -12.85 1.45 -0.42
N ALA A 312 -12.48 0.19 -0.22
CA ALA A 312 -11.11 -0.28 -0.14
C ALA A 312 -10.79 -1.23 -1.30
N ARG A 313 -9.87 -0.81 -2.18
CA ARG A 313 -9.53 -1.53 -3.42
C ARG A 313 -8.87 -2.88 -3.19
N GLY A 314 -8.95 -3.72 -4.21
CA GLY A 314 -8.15 -4.95 -4.33
C GLY A 314 -6.73 -4.71 -4.83
N GLY A 315 -5.81 -5.60 -4.42
CA GLY A 315 -4.39 -5.52 -4.79
C GLY A 315 -3.43 -6.45 -4.04
N GLY A 316 -3.92 -7.51 -3.38
CA GLY A 316 -3.06 -8.34 -2.53
C GLY A 316 -2.57 -7.59 -1.27
N ILE A 317 -1.35 -7.88 -0.82
CA ILE A 317 -0.87 -7.42 0.49
C ILE A 317 -0.68 -5.90 0.60
N TYR A 318 -0.26 -5.19 -0.47
CA TYR A 318 -0.08 -3.74 -0.38
C TYR A 318 -1.42 -3.02 -0.17
N ALA A 319 -2.48 -3.47 -0.84
CA ALA A 319 -3.81 -2.87 -0.71
C ALA A 319 -4.41 -3.17 0.68
N ALA A 320 -4.15 -4.37 1.21
CA ALA A 320 -4.49 -4.70 2.60
C ALA A 320 -3.78 -3.76 3.58
N TYR A 321 -2.47 -3.56 3.40
CA TYR A 321 -1.66 -2.70 4.25
C TYR A 321 -2.05 -1.22 4.15
N GLN A 322 -2.22 -0.70 2.94
CA GLN A 322 -2.69 0.68 2.70
C GLN A 322 -4.03 0.93 3.41
N SER A 323 -5.01 0.04 3.19
CA SER A 323 -6.35 0.22 3.73
C SER A 323 -6.33 0.21 5.25
N ALA A 324 -5.60 -0.74 5.84
CA ALA A 324 -5.54 -0.89 7.28
C ALA A 324 -4.75 0.25 7.96
N ILE A 325 -3.60 0.65 7.40
CA ILE A 325 -2.76 1.73 7.97
C ILE A 325 -3.45 3.07 7.88
N PHE A 326 -4.05 3.42 6.74
CA PHE A 326 -4.77 4.68 6.59
C PHE A 326 -5.90 4.80 7.64
N LEU A 327 -6.73 3.76 7.77
CA LEU A 327 -7.84 3.75 8.73
C LEU A 327 -7.37 3.74 10.18
N ALA A 328 -6.34 2.95 10.50
CA ALA A 328 -5.79 2.86 11.85
C ALA A 328 -5.14 4.18 12.27
N ARG A 329 -4.37 4.81 11.39
CA ARG A 329 -3.79 6.12 11.63
C ARG A 329 -4.88 7.17 11.83
N LEU A 330 -5.89 7.20 10.97
CA LEU A 330 -7.00 8.13 11.10
C LEU A 330 -7.73 7.96 12.44
N GLN A 331 -7.95 6.72 12.89
CA GLN A 331 -8.53 6.44 14.21
C GLN A 331 -7.63 6.91 15.36
N ASP A 332 -6.31 6.73 15.26
CA ASP A 332 -5.35 7.15 16.29
C ASP A 332 -5.21 8.69 16.36
N LEU A 333 -5.36 9.38 15.22
CA LEU A 333 -5.38 10.83 15.13
C LEU A 333 -6.71 11.44 15.61
N CYS A 334 -7.82 10.76 15.32
CA CYS A 334 -9.18 11.19 15.58
C CYS A 334 -9.98 10.11 16.32
N PRO A 335 -9.94 10.06 17.67
CA PRO A 335 -10.67 9.05 18.44
C PRO A 335 -12.18 9.01 18.17
N ALA A 336 -12.79 10.13 17.79
CA ALA A 336 -14.20 10.23 17.42
C ALA A 336 -14.52 9.54 16.08
N PHE A 337 -13.55 9.32 15.19
CA PHE A 337 -13.77 8.79 13.84
C PHE A 337 -14.61 7.50 13.80
N ARG A 338 -14.37 6.57 14.73
CA ARG A 338 -15.18 5.33 14.90
C ARG A 338 -16.68 5.56 15.10
N HIS A 339 -17.09 6.73 15.59
CA HIS A 339 -18.51 7.07 15.74
C HIS A 339 -19.14 7.52 14.43
N HIS A 340 -18.34 7.98 13.48
CA HIS A 340 -18.79 8.47 12.18
C HIS A 340 -18.58 7.47 11.04
N LEU A 341 -17.76 6.44 11.23
CA LEU A 341 -17.52 5.41 10.22
C LEU A 341 -18.63 4.32 10.27
N PHE A 342 -19.56 4.38 9.32
CA PHE A 342 -20.68 3.43 9.26
C PHE A 342 -20.28 2.09 8.63
N ALA A 343 -19.65 2.12 7.45
CA ALA A 343 -19.35 0.91 6.68
C ALA A 343 -18.03 1.00 5.88
N ILE A 344 -17.41 -0.16 5.67
CA ILE A 344 -16.27 -0.34 4.76
C ILE A 344 -16.62 -1.40 3.72
N SER A 345 -16.68 -1.01 2.45
CA SER A 345 -16.74 -1.91 1.30
C SER A 345 -15.34 -2.32 0.87
N GLY A 346 -14.98 -3.59 1.10
CA GLY A 346 -13.66 -4.11 0.77
C GLY A 346 -13.68 -5.06 -0.42
N VAL A 347 -12.60 -5.07 -1.21
CA VAL A 347 -12.38 -6.04 -2.28
C VAL A 347 -10.99 -6.65 -2.14
N SER A 348 -10.85 -7.97 -2.25
CA SER A 348 -9.56 -8.66 -2.24
C SER A 348 -8.68 -8.24 -1.04
N GLY A 349 -7.47 -7.76 -1.27
CA GLY A 349 -6.59 -7.17 -0.25
C GLY A 349 -7.29 -6.12 0.63
N GLY A 350 -8.11 -5.23 0.08
CA GLY A 350 -8.87 -4.23 0.85
C GLY A 350 -9.85 -4.85 1.86
N SER A 351 -10.41 -6.03 1.57
CA SER A 351 -11.24 -6.79 2.53
C SER A 351 -10.43 -7.29 3.72
N ILE A 352 -9.19 -7.75 3.47
CA ILE A 352 -8.27 -8.17 4.52
C ILE A 352 -7.85 -6.95 5.35
N GLY A 353 -7.50 -5.84 4.70
CA GLY A 353 -7.14 -4.60 5.39
C GLY A 353 -8.26 -4.08 6.29
N ALA A 354 -9.50 -4.05 5.78
CA ALA A 354 -10.68 -3.65 6.57
C ALA A 354 -10.94 -4.58 7.75
N SER A 355 -10.75 -5.90 7.57
CA SER A 355 -10.92 -6.89 8.64
C SER A 355 -9.84 -6.77 9.71
N VAL A 356 -8.58 -6.50 9.34
CA VAL A 356 -7.47 -6.26 10.27
C VAL A 356 -7.67 -4.94 11.03
N PHE A 357 -8.14 -3.87 10.37
CA PHE A 357 -8.52 -2.64 11.07
C PHE A 357 -9.67 -2.87 12.07
N SER A 358 -10.71 -3.60 11.69
CA SER A 358 -11.79 -4.00 12.60
C SER A 358 -11.27 -4.84 13.79
N SER A 359 -10.28 -5.70 13.56
CA SER A 359 -9.58 -6.45 14.62
C SER A 359 -8.80 -5.53 15.56
N ALA A 360 -8.13 -4.49 15.03
CA ALA A 360 -7.44 -3.49 15.84
C ALA A 360 -8.43 -2.77 16.78
N LEU A 361 -9.58 -2.32 16.26
CA LEU A 361 -10.64 -1.69 17.07
C LEU A 361 -11.22 -2.61 18.16
N ALA A 362 -11.21 -3.93 17.93
CA ALA A 362 -11.67 -4.91 18.92
C ALA A 362 -10.62 -5.22 20.00
N THR A 363 -9.34 -5.11 19.67
CA THR A 363 -8.24 -5.60 20.51
C THR A 363 -7.54 -4.47 21.27
N VAL A 364 -7.36 -3.33 20.60
CA VAL A 364 -6.66 -2.16 21.16
C VAL A 364 -7.67 -1.35 21.99
N PRO A 365 -7.34 -1.00 23.24
CA PRO A 365 -8.14 -0.08 24.03
C PRO A 365 -8.29 1.26 23.31
N GLN A 366 -9.53 1.66 23.03
CA GLN A 366 -9.80 2.90 22.32
C GLN A 366 -9.78 4.07 23.28
N LYS A 367 -9.07 5.14 22.91
CA LYS A 367 -9.11 6.41 23.65
C LYS A 367 -10.52 7.00 23.56
N GLU A 368 -11.04 7.52 24.68
CA GLU A 368 -12.32 8.22 24.66
C GLU A 368 -12.24 9.49 23.79
N ALA A 369 -13.32 9.74 23.05
CA ALA A 369 -13.47 10.98 22.30
C ALA A 369 -13.75 12.10 23.31
N GLY A 370 -12.76 12.98 23.52
CA GLY A 370 -12.95 14.19 24.33
C GLY A 370 -13.76 15.25 23.57
N THR A 371 -13.80 16.48 24.09
CA THR A 371 -14.45 17.64 23.43
C THR A 371 -13.84 18.03 22.08
N THR A 372 -12.69 17.46 21.75
CA THR A 372 -12.00 17.65 20.48
C THR A 372 -11.92 16.32 19.75
N ALA A 373 -12.55 16.24 18.58
CA ALA A 373 -12.62 15.01 17.80
C ALA A 373 -11.25 14.49 17.35
N CYS A 374 -10.34 15.40 16.98
CA CYS A 374 -8.98 15.09 16.50
C CYS A 374 -7.90 15.87 17.28
N PRO A 375 -7.51 15.44 18.49
CA PRO A 375 -6.63 16.23 19.37
C PRO A 375 -5.26 16.53 18.79
N LYS A 376 -4.63 15.56 18.11
CA LYS A 376 -3.29 15.75 17.52
C LYS A 376 -3.31 16.75 16.36
N ILE A 377 -4.28 16.62 15.46
CA ILE A 377 -4.45 17.54 14.33
C ILE A 377 -4.82 18.94 14.85
N ALA A 378 -5.74 19.03 15.81
CA ALA A 378 -6.11 20.30 16.41
C ALA A 378 -4.92 20.98 17.12
N ALA A 379 -4.08 20.23 17.84
CA ALA A 379 -2.88 20.79 18.48
C ALA A 379 -1.84 21.29 17.48
N TYR A 380 -1.72 20.63 16.32
CA TYR A 380 -0.87 21.09 15.21
C TYR A 380 -1.42 22.36 14.58
N LEU A 381 -2.71 22.40 14.26
CA LEU A 381 -3.36 23.60 13.73
C LEU A 381 -3.25 24.75 14.75
N ASP A 382 -3.53 24.52 16.02
CA ASP A 382 -3.42 25.55 17.06
C ASP A 382 -1.97 25.92 17.44
N GLN A 383 -0.95 25.34 16.79
CA GLN A 383 0.48 25.54 17.09
C GLN A 383 0.84 25.31 18.58
N LYS A 384 0.23 24.31 19.22
CA LYS A 384 0.38 24.03 20.67
C LYS A 384 1.46 23.01 21.03
N SER A 385 2.03 22.29 20.07
CA SER A 385 2.95 21.17 20.34
C SER A 385 4.03 21.00 19.28
N ALA A 386 5.29 21.34 19.61
CA ALA A 386 6.41 21.36 18.66
C ALA A 386 6.44 20.15 17.70
N LEU A 387 6.70 20.42 16.42
CA LEU A 387 6.92 19.40 15.41
C LEU A 387 8.28 18.73 15.68
N ASP A 388 8.26 17.56 16.31
CA ASP A 388 9.45 16.74 16.54
C ASP A 388 9.34 15.39 15.83
N ALA A 389 10.41 14.59 15.89
CA ALA A 389 10.43 13.26 15.28
C ALA A 389 9.35 12.32 15.86
N GLY A 390 8.82 12.61 17.06
CA GLY A 390 7.75 11.85 17.70
C GLY A 390 6.41 11.97 16.97
N ILE A 391 6.22 12.97 16.10
CA ILE A 391 5.00 13.09 15.29
C ILE A 391 4.84 11.94 14.29
N GLU A 392 5.94 11.31 13.87
CA GLU A 392 5.93 10.14 12.97
C GLU A 392 5.67 8.83 13.72
N GLU A 393 5.64 8.82 15.05
CA GLU A 393 5.43 7.59 15.81
C GLU A 393 4.01 7.04 15.60
N PRO A 394 3.90 5.75 15.22
CA PRO A 394 2.60 5.14 14.98
C PRO A 394 1.78 5.09 16.28
N GLY A 395 0.49 5.36 16.16
CA GLY A 395 -0.45 5.15 17.26
C GLY A 395 -0.68 3.66 17.55
N PRO A 396 -1.42 3.34 18.62
CA PRO A 396 -1.60 1.96 19.06
C PRO A 396 -2.39 1.09 18.06
N ASN A 397 -3.41 1.64 17.38
CA ASN A 397 -4.10 0.90 16.32
C ASN A 397 -3.18 0.71 15.11
N GLU A 398 -2.43 1.74 14.73
CA GLU A 398 -1.46 1.68 13.63
C GLU A 398 -0.39 0.61 13.90
N GLN A 399 0.15 0.55 15.12
CA GLN A 399 1.12 -0.47 15.51
C GLN A 399 0.55 -1.89 15.48
N HIS A 400 -0.70 -2.08 15.91
CA HIS A 400 -1.36 -3.39 15.82
C HIS A 400 -1.46 -3.85 14.36
N VAL A 401 -1.95 -2.98 13.47
CA VAL A 401 -2.06 -3.28 12.03
C VAL A 401 -0.69 -3.60 11.42
N ARG A 402 0.35 -2.82 11.74
CA ARG A 402 1.73 -3.04 11.29
C ARG A 402 2.22 -4.44 11.67
N ASN A 403 1.96 -4.87 12.91
CA ASN A 403 2.38 -6.17 13.41
C ASN A 403 1.65 -7.33 12.72
N VAL A 404 0.35 -7.20 12.46
CA VAL A 404 -0.44 -8.28 11.83
C VAL A 404 -0.06 -8.46 10.36
N LEU A 405 0.06 -7.35 9.61
CA LEU A 405 0.33 -7.38 8.17
C LEU A 405 1.83 -7.45 7.82
N SER A 406 2.71 -7.49 8.82
CA SER A 406 4.12 -7.80 8.61
C SER A 406 4.41 -9.30 8.50
N ALA A 407 3.43 -10.15 8.84
CA ALA A 407 3.55 -11.59 8.80
C ALA A 407 3.82 -12.14 7.39
N ASP A 408 4.60 -13.23 7.30
CA ASP A 408 4.83 -13.94 6.05
C ASP A 408 3.64 -14.83 5.71
N LEU A 409 2.82 -14.37 4.76
CA LEU A 409 1.68 -15.13 4.24
C LEU A 409 2.05 -15.94 2.98
N LEU A 410 3.21 -15.70 2.37
CA LEU A 410 3.60 -16.35 1.12
C LEU A 410 4.19 -17.74 1.35
N SER A 411 5.08 -17.92 2.32
CA SER A 411 5.69 -19.24 2.56
C SER A 411 4.66 -20.32 2.93
N PRO A 412 3.69 -20.07 3.84
CA PRO A 412 2.58 -20.99 4.11
C PRO A 412 1.76 -21.35 2.86
N LEU A 413 1.49 -20.36 2.00
CA LEU A 413 0.77 -20.54 0.74
C LEU A 413 1.58 -21.41 -0.23
N VAL A 414 2.86 -21.14 -0.42
CA VAL A 414 3.75 -21.91 -1.32
C VAL A 414 3.88 -23.35 -0.82
N ALA A 415 4.12 -23.56 0.48
CA ALA A 415 4.18 -24.90 1.06
C ALA A 415 2.90 -25.70 0.82
N SER A 416 1.75 -25.09 1.09
CA SER A 416 0.47 -25.77 0.94
C SER A 416 0.10 -25.99 -0.53
N THR A 417 0.52 -25.12 -1.44
CA THR A 417 0.37 -25.32 -2.90
C THR A 417 1.20 -26.51 -3.38
N LEU A 418 2.50 -26.52 -3.03
CA LEU A 418 3.47 -27.50 -3.55
C LEU A 418 3.32 -28.88 -2.91
N PHE A 419 2.89 -28.97 -1.65
CA PHE A 419 2.76 -30.24 -0.95
C PHE A 419 1.30 -30.65 -0.76
N GLY A 420 0.45 -29.77 -0.22
CA GLY A 420 -0.96 -30.07 0.05
C GLY A 420 -1.77 -30.26 -1.22
N ASP A 421 -1.96 -29.19 -1.99
CA ASP A 421 -2.81 -29.20 -3.19
C ASP A 421 -2.24 -30.08 -4.30
N PHE A 422 -0.92 -30.12 -4.46
CA PHE A 422 -0.28 -31.04 -5.41
C PHE A 422 -0.61 -32.50 -5.09
N LEU A 423 -0.51 -32.91 -3.82
CA LEU A 423 -0.84 -34.27 -3.42
C LEU A 423 -2.35 -34.55 -3.55
N GLN A 424 -3.21 -33.57 -3.22
CA GLN A 424 -4.67 -33.70 -3.34
C GLN A 424 -5.13 -34.09 -4.75
N ARG A 425 -4.40 -33.69 -5.82
CA ARG A 425 -4.73 -34.08 -7.21
C ARG A 425 -4.74 -35.59 -7.44
N PHE A 426 -4.05 -36.36 -6.61
CA PHE A 426 -3.96 -37.82 -6.69
C PHE A 426 -4.84 -38.56 -5.67
N ILE A 427 -5.61 -37.84 -4.85
CA ILE A 427 -6.49 -38.41 -3.82
C ILE A 427 -7.94 -38.29 -4.28
N PHE A 428 -8.68 -39.40 -4.26
CA PHE A 428 -10.04 -39.47 -4.80
C PHE A 428 -11.12 -38.80 -3.92
N ARG A 429 -10.76 -38.28 -2.75
CA ARG A 429 -11.65 -37.57 -1.82
C ARG A 429 -10.96 -36.30 -1.31
N PRO A 430 -11.71 -35.23 -1.04
CA PRO A 430 -11.13 -33.98 -0.55
C PRO A 430 -10.63 -34.13 0.89
N ILE A 431 -9.40 -33.67 1.14
CA ILE A 431 -8.81 -33.57 2.47
C ILE A 431 -8.67 -32.09 2.80
N GLY A 432 -9.60 -31.58 3.62
CA GLY A 432 -9.66 -30.15 3.97
C GLY A 432 -8.34 -29.55 4.47
N PRO A 433 -7.57 -30.19 5.37
CA PRO A 433 -6.26 -29.69 5.81
C PRO A 433 -5.21 -29.47 4.71
N LEU A 434 -5.37 -30.07 3.52
CA LEU A 434 -4.45 -29.86 2.40
C LEU A 434 -4.73 -28.58 1.60
N ASP A 435 -5.83 -27.87 1.88
CA ASP A 435 -6.23 -26.66 1.15
C ASP A 435 -5.26 -25.49 1.42
N ARG A 436 -4.62 -25.00 0.36
CA ARG A 436 -3.67 -23.88 0.44
C ARG A 436 -4.26 -22.59 1.00
N ALA A 437 -5.56 -22.38 0.87
CA ALA A 437 -6.14 -21.15 1.38
C ALA A 437 -6.36 -21.15 2.90
N ARG A 438 -6.48 -22.33 3.52
CA ARG A 438 -6.46 -22.43 4.99
C ARG A 438 -5.15 -21.93 5.56
N ALA A 439 -4.04 -22.14 4.85
CA ALA A 439 -2.73 -21.64 5.28
C ALA A 439 -2.68 -20.11 5.32
N LEU A 440 -3.32 -19.42 4.37
CA LEU A 440 -3.45 -17.96 4.40
C LEU A 440 -4.30 -17.50 5.59
N GLU A 441 -5.46 -18.13 5.80
CA GLU A 441 -6.36 -17.79 6.91
C GLU A 441 -5.67 -17.99 8.26
N PHE A 442 -5.04 -19.15 8.50
CA PHE A 442 -4.34 -19.44 9.74
C PHE A 442 -3.12 -18.55 9.99
N SER A 443 -2.40 -18.16 8.94
CA SER A 443 -1.23 -17.29 9.09
C SER A 443 -1.64 -15.89 9.51
N LEU A 444 -2.73 -15.36 8.95
CA LEU A 444 -3.29 -14.07 9.36
C LEU A 444 -3.90 -14.14 10.77
N GLU A 445 -4.67 -15.19 11.08
CA GLU A 445 -5.24 -15.42 12.41
C GLU A 445 -4.13 -15.50 13.47
N SER A 446 -3.08 -16.27 13.20
CA SER A 446 -1.94 -16.41 14.10
C SER A 446 -1.19 -15.10 14.31
N ALA A 447 -1.11 -14.23 13.30
CA ALA A 447 -0.46 -12.92 13.40
C ALA A 447 -1.29 -11.94 14.25
N ALA A 448 -2.62 -12.08 14.28
CA ALA A 448 -3.53 -11.22 15.02
C ALA A 448 -3.84 -11.65 16.46
N ARG A 449 -3.51 -12.90 16.84
CA ARG A 449 -3.78 -13.41 18.20
C ARG A 449 -2.92 -12.71 19.25
N SER A 450 -3.54 -12.30 20.35
CA SER A 450 -2.86 -11.97 21.60
C SER A 450 -3.09 -13.07 22.64
N GLY A 451 -2.24 -14.10 22.63
CA GLY A 451 -2.34 -15.22 23.57
C GLY A 451 -3.02 -16.46 22.98
N THR A 452 -3.67 -17.25 23.84
CA THR A 452 -4.20 -18.59 23.51
C THR A 452 -5.68 -18.60 23.12
N THR A 453 -6.42 -17.52 23.38
CA THR A 453 -7.83 -17.40 23.01
C THR A 453 -8.00 -16.98 21.55
N PRO A 454 -9.09 -17.43 20.87
CA PRO A 454 -9.36 -17.02 19.50
C PRO A 454 -9.51 -15.50 19.39
N GLY A 455 -8.76 -14.90 18.45
CA GLY A 455 -8.79 -13.47 18.20
C GLY A 455 -10.03 -13.01 17.43
N PRO A 456 -10.24 -11.69 17.23
CA PRO A 456 -11.39 -11.17 16.50
C PRO A 456 -11.55 -11.70 15.07
N LEU A 457 -10.45 -12.01 14.38
CA LEU A 457 -10.48 -12.60 13.03
C LEU A 457 -11.06 -14.03 13.00
N GLU A 458 -11.02 -14.74 14.11
CA GLU A 458 -11.49 -16.13 14.23
C GLU A 458 -12.94 -16.24 14.68
N GLN A 459 -13.54 -15.12 15.08
CA GLN A 459 -14.93 -15.05 15.51
C GLN A 459 -15.89 -15.13 14.31
N PRO A 460 -17.17 -15.50 14.54
CA PRO A 460 -18.21 -15.45 13.50
C PRO A 460 -18.23 -14.08 12.81
N PHE A 461 -18.34 -14.06 11.48
CA PHE A 461 -18.42 -12.83 10.71
C PHE A 461 -19.50 -11.92 11.28
N MET A 462 -20.73 -12.39 11.52
CA MET A 462 -21.81 -11.54 12.03
C MET A 462 -21.54 -10.93 13.43
N ALA A 463 -20.61 -11.49 14.21
CA ALA A 463 -20.24 -10.94 15.52
C ALA A 463 -19.34 -9.69 15.44
N HIS A 464 -18.78 -9.38 14.26
CA HIS A 464 -17.85 -8.25 14.12
C HIS A 464 -18.56 -6.89 14.25
N TRP A 465 -19.86 -6.81 13.99
CA TRP A 465 -20.58 -5.55 13.92
C TRP A 465 -21.80 -5.53 14.85
N GLN A 466 -22.01 -4.38 15.49
CA GLN A 466 -23.18 -4.08 16.32
C GLN A 466 -23.49 -2.60 16.19
N ALA A 467 -24.76 -2.22 16.14
CA ALA A 467 -25.19 -0.83 15.98
C ALA A 467 -24.73 0.12 17.11
N ASN A 468 -24.56 -0.38 18.34
CA ASN A 468 -23.98 0.38 19.47
C ASN A 468 -22.45 0.27 19.55
N GLY A 469 -21.81 -0.49 18.66
CA GLY A 469 -20.38 -0.75 18.68
C GLY A 469 -19.54 0.38 18.09
N SER A 470 -18.23 0.19 18.22
CA SER A 470 -17.16 1.03 17.65
C SER A 470 -16.66 0.55 16.29
N ARG A 471 -17.03 -0.67 15.88
CA ARG A 471 -16.53 -1.29 14.65
C ARG A 471 -17.47 -0.95 13.49
N PRO A 472 -16.94 -0.64 12.30
CA PRO A 472 -17.77 -0.37 11.12
C PRO A 472 -18.33 -1.66 10.53
N ALA A 473 -19.43 -1.56 9.80
CA ALA A 473 -19.99 -2.69 9.07
C ALA A 473 -19.09 -3.05 7.90
N LEU A 474 -18.62 -4.30 7.82
CA LEU A 474 -17.80 -4.77 6.73
C LEU A 474 -18.67 -5.32 5.61
N LEU A 475 -18.50 -4.80 4.39
CA LEU A 475 -19.12 -5.29 3.16
C LEU A 475 -18.01 -5.91 2.30
N LEU A 476 -17.85 -7.24 2.38
CA LEU A 476 -16.73 -7.93 1.73
C LEU A 476 -17.21 -8.55 0.41
N ASN A 477 -16.62 -8.11 -0.69
CA ASN A 477 -17.11 -8.43 -2.03
C ASN A 477 -16.44 -9.69 -2.63
N ALA A 478 -17.24 -10.63 -3.11
CA ALA A 478 -16.81 -11.77 -3.91
C ALA A 478 -17.59 -11.82 -5.23
N THR A 479 -17.09 -12.61 -6.18
CA THR A 479 -17.76 -12.84 -7.46
C THR A 479 -18.14 -14.31 -7.57
N ASP A 480 -19.38 -14.62 -7.93
CA ASP A 480 -19.75 -15.98 -8.32
C ASP A 480 -19.18 -16.28 -9.71
N ALA A 481 -18.26 -17.25 -9.79
CA ALA A 481 -17.58 -17.59 -11.03
C ALA A 481 -18.51 -18.14 -12.12
N ALA A 482 -19.67 -18.68 -11.74
CA ALA A 482 -20.63 -19.24 -12.70
C ALA A 482 -21.56 -18.17 -13.28
N SER A 483 -22.18 -17.35 -12.43
CA SER A 483 -23.16 -16.35 -12.89
C SER A 483 -22.56 -14.98 -13.19
N GLY A 484 -21.35 -14.69 -12.71
CA GLY A 484 -20.75 -13.35 -12.78
C GLY A 484 -21.40 -12.32 -11.86
N ARG A 485 -22.33 -12.74 -10.99
CA ARG A 485 -22.98 -11.88 -10.00
C ARG A 485 -22.04 -11.59 -8.83
N ARG A 486 -22.27 -10.46 -8.18
CA ARG A 486 -21.56 -10.05 -6.97
C ARG A 486 -22.22 -10.67 -5.75
N VAL A 487 -21.42 -11.33 -4.92
CA VAL A 487 -21.83 -11.92 -3.64
C VAL A 487 -21.15 -11.13 -2.52
N VAL A 488 -21.93 -10.52 -1.64
CA VAL A 488 -21.41 -9.65 -0.58
C VAL A 488 -21.66 -10.27 0.79
N PHE A 489 -20.61 -10.36 1.60
CA PHE A 489 -20.74 -10.63 3.03
C PHE A 489 -21.07 -9.31 3.72
N SER A 490 -22.23 -9.22 4.38
CA SER A 490 -22.71 -7.97 4.97
C SER A 490 -23.45 -8.17 6.30
N PRO A 491 -23.37 -7.17 7.21
CA PRO A 491 -24.32 -6.85 8.26
C PRO A 491 -25.73 -7.34 8.07
N PHE A 492 -26.25 -6.74 7.01
CA PHE A 492 -27.61 -6.35 6.71
C PHE A 492 -27.80 -6.39 5.20
N THR A 493 -29.04 -6.34 4.73
CA THR A 493 -29.36 -6.34 3.31
C THR A 493 -29.67 -4.93 2.80
N PHE A 494 -29.32 -4.65 1.54
CA PHE A 494 -29.57 -3.39 0.84
C PHE A 494 -29.67 -3.62 -0.67
N GLY A 495 -30.01 -2.58 -1.42
CA GLY A 495 -30.34 -2.67 -2.84
C GLY A 495 -31.83 -2.45 -3.07
N THR A 496 -32.24 -2.46 -4.34
CA THR A 496 -33.65 -2.25 -4.68
C THR A 496 -34.39 -3.59 -4.64
N ASP A 497 -35.47 -3.66 -3.85
CA ASP A 497 -36.43 -4.76 -3.93
C ASP A 497 -37.04 -4.75 -5.34
N THR A 498 -36.44 -5.50 -6.26
CA THR A 498 -37.01 -5.70 -7.59
C THR A 498 -38.01 -6.84 -7.49
N GLY A 499 -39.25 -6.50 -7.15
CA GLY A 499 -40.38 -7.33 -7.53
C GLY A 499 -40.50 -7.34 -9.06
N GLY A 500 -40.12 -8.44 -9.73
CA GLY A 500 -40.28 -8.64 -11.17
C GLY A 500 -39.10 -9.36 -11.86
N ASP A 501 -39.16 -9.51 -13.19
CA ASP A 501 -38.18 -10.18 -14.08
C ASP A 501 -36.78 -9.53 -14.14
N ASN A 502 -36.46 -8.57 -13.26
CA ASN A 502 -35.16 -7.90 -13.23
C ASN A 502 -34.16 -8.73 -12.39
N VAL A 503 -33.07 -9.16 -13.02
CA VAL A 503 -32.00 -9.92 -12.34
C VAL A 503 -31.08 -8.95 -11.59
N ASP A 504 -31.14 -8.95 -10.27
CA ASP A 504 -30.19 -8.18 -9.46
C ASP A 504 -28.78 -8.79 -9.54
N SER A 505 -27.80 -7.93 -9.86
CA SER A 505 -26.38 -8.25 -9.88
C SER A 505 -25.80 -8.45 -8.47
N LEU A 506 -26.51 -8.00 -7.43
CA LEU A 506 -26.15 -8.15 -6.03
C LEU A 506 -26.83 -9.36 -5.40
N SER A 507 -26.09 -10.06 -4.54
CA SER A 507 -26.58 -11.13 -3.70
C SER A 507 -25.84 -11.12 -2.37
N PHE A 508 -26.54 -11.48 -1.29
CA PHE A 508 -25.96 -11.51 0.05
C PHE A 508 -25.54 -12.92 0.41
N PHE A 509 -24.32 -13.10 0.92
CA PHE A 509 -23.84 -14.42 1.33
C PHE A 509 -24.74 -15.04 2.42
N GLN A 510 -25.26 -14.20 3.31
CA GLN A 510 -26.14 -14.60 4.41
C GLN A 510 -27.49 -15.16 3.94
N SER A 511 -27.95 -14.85 2.71
CA SER A 511 -29.20 -15.40 2.18
C SER A 511 -29.03 -16.79 1.56
N LEU A 512 -27.79 -17.27 1.41
CA LEU A 512 -27.48 -18.59 0.90
C LEU A 512 -27.84 -19.67 1.91
N LYS A 513 -28.56 -20.70 1.44
CA LYS A 513 -28.99 -21.82 2.27
C LYS A 513 -28.04 -23.01 2.08
N PRO A 514 -27.64 -23.71 3.16
CA PRO A 514 -26.82 -24.91 3.06
C PRO A 514 -27.48 -25.96 2.16
N SER A 515 -26.69 -26.65 1.35
CA SER A 515 -27.16 -27.82 0.60
C SER A 515 -27.31 -29.02 1.54
N SER A 516 -28.53 -29.34 1.96
CA SER A 516 -28.86 -30.52 2.77
C SER A 516 -29.70 -31.54 1.99
N ASP A 517 -29.36 -32.83 2.16
CA ASP A 517 -30.16 -33.96 1.68
C ASP A 517 -31.44 -34.07 2.53
N GLY A 518 -32.53 -33.46 2.06
CA GLY A 518 -33.89 -33.80 2.49
C GLY A 518 -34.51 -33.01 3.65
N GLN A 519 -33.80 -32.11 4.32
CA GLN A 519 -34.41 -31.16 5.27
C GLN A 519 -33.86 -29.76 5.01
N ALA A 520 -34.70 -28.80 4.66
CA ALA A 520 -34.27 -27.41 4.46
C ALA A 520 -33.54 -26.92 5.72
N ALA A 521 -32.21 -26.80 5.66
CA ALA A 521 -31.45 -26.20 6.74
C ALA A 521 -31.95 -24.76 6.90
N SER A 522 -32.67 -24.49 7.99
CA SER A 522 -33.27 -23.19 8.28
C SER A 522 -32.25 -22.16 8.74
N THR A 523 -31.01 -22.58 9.04
CA THR A 523 -29.95 -21.74 9.58
C THR A 523 -28.98 -21.29 8.49
N PRO A 524 -28.68 -19.97 8.39
CA PRO A 524 -27.70 -19.43 7.44
C PRO A 524 -26.29 -19.99 7.65
N ILE A 525 -25.46 -19.91 6.61
CA ILE A 525 -24.06 -20.37 6.65
C ILE A 525 -23.24 -19.46 7.59
N ASN A 526 -22.61 -20.06 8.60
CA ASN A 526 -21.77 -19.37 9.56
C ASN A 526 -20.28 -19.54 9.22
N VAL A 527 -19.55 -18.43 9.10
CA VAL A 527 -18.13 -18.40 8.74
C VAL A 527 -17.34 -17.45 9.64
N ARG A 528 -16.03 -17.64 9.72
CA ARG A 528 -15.12 -16.73 10.42
C ARG A 528 -14.94 -15.43 9.64
N LEU A 529 -14.61 -14.34 10.34
CA LEU A 529 -14.26 -13.07 9.71
C LEU A 529 -13.07 -13.22 8.75
N SER A 530 -12.03 -13.96 9.14
CA SER A 530 -10.87 -14.31 8.29
C SER A 530 -11.29 -15.03 7.00
N THR A 531 -12.20 -16.01 7.10
CA THR A 531 -12.72 -16.75 5.96
C THR A 531 -13.47 -15.82 5.00
N ALA A 532 -14.37 -14.96 5.50
CA ALA A 532 -15.07 -13.98 4.66
C ALA A 532 -14.08 -13.03 3.94
N ALA A 533 -13.06 -12.54 4.65
CA ALA A 533 -12.02 -11.68 4.08
C ALA A 533 -11.22 -12.38 2.97
N PHE A 534 -10.83 -13.65 3.17
CA PHE A 534 -10.09 -14.41 2.16
C PHE A 534 -10.95 -14.93 1.03
N VAL A 535 -12.27 -15.14 1.22
CA VAL A 535 -13.20 -15.43 0.11
C VAL A 535 -13.18 -14.28 -0.91
N SER A 536 -13.25 -13.04 -0.43
CA SER A 536 -13.10 -11.83 -1.25
C SER A 536 -11.74 -11.72 -1.97
N ALA A 537 -10.70 -12.42 -1.48
CA ALA A 537 -9.34 -12.45 -2.02
C ALA A 537 -8.95 -13.78 -2.73
N ARG A 538 -9.93 -14.59 -3.14
CA ARG A 538 -9.68 -15.84 -3.90
C ARG A 538 -9.41 -15.56 -5.38
N PHE A 539 -8.19 -15.20 -5.72
CA PHE A 539 -7.75 -14.98 -7.10
C PHE A 539 -7.19 -16.29 -7.70
N PRO A 540 -7.92 -17.03 -8.59
CA PRO A 540 -7.59 -18.39 -9.05
C PRO A 540 -6.19 -18.61 -9.62
N TRP A 541 -5.50 -17.55 -10.03
CA TRP A 541 -4.10 -17.60 -10.46
C TRP A 541 -3.12 -17.86 -9.30
N VAL A 542 -3.53 -17.60 -8.07
CA VAL A 542 -2.68 -17.63 -6.85
C VAL A 542 -3.34 -18.46 -5.76
N SER A 543 -4.57 -18.10 -5.38
CA SER A 543 -5.38 -18.81 -4.38
C SER A 543 -6.54 -19.54 -5.07
N PRO A 544 -7.06 -20.64 -4.51
CA PRO A 544 -8.13 -21.40 -5.15
C PRO A 544 -9.48 -20.71 -4.98
N ALA A 545 -10.38 -20.89 -5.94
CA ALA A 545 -11.78 -20.50 -5.78
C ALA A 545 -12.36 -21.13 -4.49
N ALA A 546 -13.19 -20.37 -3.78
CA ALA A 546 -13.86 -20.84 -2.57
C ALA A 546 -15.08 -21.68 -2.95
N THR A 547 -15.05 -22.95 -2.58
CA THR A 547 -16.19 -23.85 -2.77
C THR A 547 -17.17 -23.70 -1.63
N VAL A 548 -18.42 -23.38 -1.97
CA VAL A 548 -19.55 -23.22 -1.04
C VAL A 548 -20.63 -24.22 -1.42
N LEU A 549 -20.99 -25.10 -0.49
CA LEU A 549 -22.10 -26.05 -0.68
C LEU A 549 -23.41 -25.38 -0.27
N ALA A 550 -23.93 -24.57 -1.17
CA ALA A 550 -25.16 -23.83 -0.97
C ALA A 550 -26.07 -23.93 -2.19
N ARG A 551 -27.39 -23.81 -1.94
CA ARG A 551 -28.38 -23.57 -2.99
C ARG A 551 -28.58 -22.07 -3.15
N ASP A 552 -28.42 -21.59 -4.37
CA ASP A 552 -28.83 -20.25 -4.78
C ASP A 552 -30.32 -20.29 -5.16
N PRO A 553 -31.18 -19.44 -4.57
CA PRO A 553 -32.58 -19.30 -5.00
C PRO A 553 -32.76 -19.08 -6.50
N LEU A 554 -31.82 -18.40 -7.16
CA LEU A 554 -31.86 -18.11 -8.59
C LEU A 554 -31.22 -19.20 -9.46
N SER A 555 -30.47 -20.13 -8.85
CA SER A 555 -29.89 -21.31 -9.50
C SER A 555 -30.18 -22.60 -8.71
N PRO A 556 -31.46 -22.99 -8.52
CA PRO A 556 -31.86 -24.02 -7.56
C PRO A 556 -31.38 -25.44 -7.88
N ARG A 557 -30.90 -25.67 -9.12
CA ARG A 557 -30.36 -26.96 -9.57
C ARG A 557 -28.89 -27.18 -9.17
N ALA A 558 -28.17 -26.13 -8.78
CA ALA A 558 -26.78 -26.21 -8.37
C ALA A 558 -26.67 -26.21 -6.84
N ASN A 559 -26.05 -27.24 -6.27
CA ASN A 559 -25.78 -27.36 -4.83
C ASN A 559 -24.36 -26.90 -4.44
N LYS A 560 -23.57 -26.47 -5.42
CA LYS A 560 -22.15 -26.11 -5.30
C LYS A 560 -21.89 -24.81 -6.06
N MET A 561 -21.42 -23.80 -5.36
CA MET A 561 -21.05 -22.49 -5.88
C MET A 561 -19.54 -22.27 -5.72
N ARG A 562 -18.92 -21.56 -6.66
CA ARG A 562 -17.49 -21.20 -6.62
C ARG A 562 -17.33 -19.69 -6.57
N LEU A 563 -16.90 -19.19 -5.43
CA LEU A 563 -16.64 -17.77 -5.22
C LEU A 563 -15.18 -17.44 -5.51
N VAL A 564 -14.96 -16.39 -6.28
CA VAL A 564 -13.64 -15.85 -6.61
C VAL A 564 -13.55 -14.39 -6.15
N ASP A 565 -12.35 -13.83 -6.30
CA ASP A 565 -12.00 -12.46 -5.92
C ASP A 565 -13.07 -11.45 -6.40
N GLY A 566 -13.49 -10.55 -5.51
CA GLY A 566 -14.49 -9.53 -5.85
C GLY A 566 -14.06 -8.60 -6.99
N GLY A 567 -12.75 -8.49 -7.21
CA GLY A 567 -12.18 -7.70 -8.29
C GLY A 567 -12.48 -8.24 -9.68
N TYR A 568 -12.93 -9.49 -9.84
CA TYR A 568 -13.45 -9.97 -11.13
C TYR A 568 -14.71 -9.23 -11.56
N PHE A 569 -15.53 -8.79 -10.60
CA PHE A 569 -16.69 -7.94 -10.86
C PHE A 569 -16.29 -6.45 -10.93
N GLU A 570 -15.69 -5.94 -9.85
CA GLU A 570 -15.33 -4.52 -9.69
C GLU A 570 -14.27 -4.38 -8.56
N ASN A 571 -13.07 -3.87 -8.88
CA ASN A 571 -11.91 -3.95 -7.98
C ASN A 571 -11.77 -2.79 -6.96
N SER A 572 -12.50 -1.69 -7.09
CA SER A 572 -12.44 -0.53 -6.19
C SER A 572 -13.31 -0.67 -4.93
N GLY A 573 -14.37 -1.47 -4.99
CA GLY A 573 -15.38 -1.59 -3.93
C GLY A 573 -16.42 -0.47 -3.94
N VAL A 574 -16.32 0.47 -4.90
CA VAL A 574 -17.16 1.67 -4.97
C VAL A 574 -18.59 1.33 -5.39
N ASP A 575 -18.80 0.37 -6.30
CA ASP A 575 -20.17 0.02 -6.71
C ASP A 575 -20.99 -0.45 -5.50
N THR A 576 -20.43 -1.29 -4.64
CA THR A 576 -21.12 -1.77 -3.42
C THR A 576 -21.32 -0.66 -2.39
N ALA A 577 -20.35 0.24 -2.26
CA ALA A 577 -20.50 1.41 -1.40
C ALA A 577 -21.62 2.33 -1.91
N MET A 578 -21.72 2.55 -3.22
CA MET A 578 -22.76 3.36 -3.84
C MET A 578 -24.14 2.71 -3.72
N ASP A 579 -24.27 1.39 -3.89
CA ASP A 579 -25.55 0.69 -3.68
C ASP A 579 -26.05 0.85 -2.24
N LEU A 580 -25.13 0.80 -1.26
CA LEU A 580 -25.47 1.11 0.13
C LEU A 580 -25.89 2.58 0.28
N ILE A 581 -25.09 3.53 -0.20
CA ILE A 581 -25.39 4.97 -0.09
C ILE A 581 -26.74 5.28 -0.72
N ASP A 582 -27.01 4.76 -1.92
CA ASP A 582 -28.26 4.97 -2.65
C ASP A 582 -29.46 4.39 -1.88
N SER A 583 -29.31 3.24 -1.23
CA SER A 583 -30.36 2.70 -0.35
C SER A 583 -30.65 3.57 0.88
N LEU A 584 -29.65 4.31 1.38
CA LEU A 584 -29.77 5.17 2.56
C LEU A 584 -30.27 6.58 2.24
N ARG A 585 -30.15 7.05 0.99
CA ARG A 585 -30.49 8.42 0.57
C ARG A 585 -31.91 8.82 0.97
N GLY A 586 -32.88 7.94 0.78
CA GLY A 586 -34.29 8.19 1.15
C GLY A 586 -34.44 8.43 2.65
N THR A 587 -33.90 7.53 3.48
CA THR A 587 -33.94 7.64 4.94
C THR A 587 -33.19 8.89 5.45
N VAL A 588 -32.02 9.21 4.88
CA VAL A 588 -31.28 10.43 5.26
C VAL A 588 -32.05 11.69 4.89
N ALA A 589 -32.69 11.73 3.72
CA ALA A 589 -33.52 12.86 3.32
C ALA A 589 -34.72 13.05 4.26
N GLU A 590 -35.36 11.95 4.70
CA GLU A 590 -36.46 11.99 5.66
C GLU A 590 -36.01 12.47 7.05
N ILE A 591 -34.87 11.96 7.54
CA ILE A 591 -34.25 12.43 8.79
C ILE A 591 -33.96 13.93 8.71
N ASN A 592 -33.31 14.40 7.63
CA ASN A 592 -32.98 15.81 7.46
C ASN A 592 -34.23 16.70 7.36
N LYS A 593 -35.28 16.23 6.67
CA LYS A 593 -36.57 16.93 6.60
C LYS A 593 -37.22 17.06 7.98
N SER A 594 -37.14 16.01 8.81
CA SER A 594 -37.67 16.04 10.18
C SER A 594 -36.92 17.03 11.08
N ILE A 595 -35.60 17.13 10.88
CA ILE A 595 -34.74 18.09 11.58
C ILE A 595 -35.11 19.51 11.18
N ASP A 596 -35.24 19.77 9.88
CA ASP A 596 -35.62 21.09 9.35
C ASP A 596 -36.97 21.54 9.91
N ALA A 597 -37.97 20.64 9.96
CA ALA A 597 -39.29 20.93 10.52
C ALA A 597 -39.26 21.17 12.04
N ALA A 598 -38.35 20.50 12.77
CA ALA A 598 -38.19 20.67 14.21
C ALA A 598 -37.46 21.97 14.58
N GLN A 599 -36.58 22.48 13.71
CA GLN A 599 -35.84 23.73 13.95
C GLN A 599 -36.73 24.98 14.01
N ASP A 600 -37.94 24.92 13.45
CA ASP A 600 -38.95 25.98 13.54
C ASP A 600 -39.62 26.06 14.93
N THR A 601 -39.40 25.07 15.80
CA THR A 601 -39.81 25.06 17.21
C THR A 601 -38.57 25.18 18.10
N GLU A 602 -38.61 25.95 19.20
CA GLU A 602 -37.48 26.25 20.13
C GLU A 602 -36.78 25.01 20.78
N THR A 603 -37.08 23.80 20.33
CA THR A 603 -36.48 22.54 20.76
C THR A 603 -35.05 22.35 20.22
N LYS A 604 -34.23 21.63 21.00
CA LYS A 604 -32.80 21.32 20.79
C LYS A 604 -32.44 21.09 19.30
N ARG A 605 -31.62 21.97 18.71
CA ARG A 605 -31.17 21.90 17.30
C ARG A 605 -30.34 20.62 17.09
N GLN A 606 -30.86 19.69 16.29
CA GLN A 606 -30.11 18.52 15.81
C GLN A 606 -29.38 18.87 14.50
N ALA A 607 -28.18 18.33 14.29
CA ALA A 607 -27.41 18.49 13.06
C ALA A 607 -27.97 17.63 11.92
N ARG A 608 -27.94 18.17 10.69
CA ARG A 608 -28.26 17.42 9.47
C ARG A 608 -27.24 16.30 9.27
N VAL A 609 -27.65 15.19 8.66
CA VAL A 609 -26.79 14.04 8.37
C VAL A 609 -26.31 14.13 6.93
N SER A 610 -25.00 14.00 6.70
CA SER A 610 -24.42 13.93 5.36
C SER A 610 -23.52 12.70 5.20
N ILE A 611 -23.70 11.96 4.10
CA ILE A 611 -22.88 10.78 3.81
C ILE A 611 -21.68 11.18 2.95
N LYS A 612 -20.48 10.78 3.37
CA LYS A 612 -19.20 10.99 2.70
C LYS A 612 -18.61 9.66 2.26
N LEU A 613 -17.96 9.62 1.10
CA LEU A 613 -17.31 8.45 0.55
C LEU A 613 -15.79 8.64 0.48
N ILE A 614 -15.03 7.81 1.17
CA ILE A 614 -13.57 7.77 1.06
C ILE A 614 -13.16 6.52 0.28
N VAL A 615 -12.50 6.71 -0.85
CA VAL A 615 -12.00 5.62 -1.69
C VAL A 615 -10.50 5.43 -1.45
N LEU A 616 -10.12 4.30 -0.87
CA LEU A 616 -8.73 3.88 -0.65
C LEU A 616 -8.24 3.16 -1.89
N GLY A 617 -7.82 3.97 -2.85
CA GLY A 617 -7.45 3.51 -4.17
C GLY A 617 -7.70 4.55 -5.24
N GLY A 618 -7.25 4.22 -6.43
CA GLY A 618 -7.42 4.99 -7.64
C GLY A 618 -7.38 4.04 -8.83
N GLY A 619 -7.55 4.59 -10.01
CA GLY A 619 -7.45 3.82 -11.24
C GLY A 619 -7.00 4.70 -12.39
N SER A 620 -6.50 4.05 -13.42
CA SER A 620 -6.28 4.62 -14.75
C SER A 620 -6.60 3.53 -15.76
N TYR A 621 -6.88 3.92 -17.00
CA TYR A 621 -6.95 2.94 -18.07
C TYR A 621 -5.56 2.34 -18.32
N PRO A 622 -5.45 1.02 -18.51
CA PRO A 622 -4.18 0.39 -18.88
C PRO A 622 -3.59 1.01 -20.16
N GLU A 623 -2.27 1.21 -20.17
CA GLU A 623 -1.56 1.69 -21.36
C GLU A 623 -1.62 0.65 -22.49
N ARG A 624 -1.85 1.13 -23.73
CA ARG A 624 -1.83 0.25 -24.92
C ARG A 624 -0.40 -0.19 -25.20
N SER A 625 -0.16 -1.49 -25.24
CA SER A 625 1.14 -2.07 -25.59
C SER A 625 0.98 -3.17 -26.65
N SER A 626 2.02 -3.36 -27.46
CA SER A 626 2.11 -4.48 -28.41
C SER A 626 2.66 -5.72 -27.69
N PHE A 627 2.03 -6.87 -27.89
CA PHE A 627 2.46 -8.15 -27.31
C PHE A 627 2.34 -9.29 -28.32
N GLY A 628 3.19 -10.32 -28.19
CA GLY A 628 3.12 -11.54 -28.99
C GLY A 628 2.03 -12.49 -28.50
N PHE A 629 1.64 -13.48 -29.33
CA PHE A 629 0.58 -14.45 -29.03
C PHE A 629 -0.84 -13.85 -28.89
N GLY A 630 -1.17 -12.85 -29.72
CA GLY A 630 -2.47 -12.14 -29.72
C GLY A 630 -3.68 -13.07 -29.57
N GLU A 631 -3.85 -14.04 -30.47
CA GLU A 631 -5.01 -14.95 -30.45
C GLU A 631 -5.22 -15.73 -29.13
N ILE A 632 -4.14 -16.04 -28.40
CA ILE A 632 -4.20 -16.82 -27.14
C ILE A 632 -4.32 -15.89 -25.93
N LEU A 633 -3.58 -14.78 -25.94
CA LEU A 633 -3.47 -13.89 -24.78
C LEU A 633 -4.50 -12.76 -24.80
N GLU A 634 -5.07 -12.39 -25.95
CA GLU A 634 -6.07 -11.32 -26.05
C GLU A 634 -7.29 -11.54 -25.17
N PRO A 635 -7.93 -12.72 -25.13
CA PRO A 635 -9.07 -12.93 -24.23
C PRO A 635 -8.70 -12.77 -22.75
N ILE A 636 -7.50 -13.23 -22.37
CA ILE A 636 -7.00 -13.14 -21.00
C ILE A 636 -6.69 -11.67 -20.65
N ASN A 637 -6.00 -10.96 -21.54
CA ASN A 637 -5.66 -9.56 -21.38
C ASN A 637 -6.91 -8.68 -21.34
N ALA A 638 -7.89 -8.94 -22.20
CA ALA A 638 -9.18 -8.24 -22.20
C ALA A 638 -9.91 -8.42 -20.88
N LEU A 639 -9.97 -9.65 -20.36
CA LEU A 639 -10.58 -9.95 -19.05
C LEU A 639 -9.89 -9.18 -17.91
N LEU A 640 -8.55 -9.23 -17.86
CA LEU A 640 -7.77 -8.57 -16.81
C LEU A 640 -7.84 -7.04 -16.91
N ASN A 641 -7.71 -6.47 -18.11
CA ASN A 641 -7.80 -5.03 -18.35
C ASN A 641 -9.20 -4.48 -18.06
N THR A 642 -10.25 -5.25 -18.35
CA THR A 642 -11.64 -4.89 -18.02
C THR A 642 -11.84 -4.82 -16.52
N ARG A 643 -11.28 -5.77 -15.77
CA ARG A 643 -11.30 -5.76 -14.29
C ARG A 643 -10.73 -4.45 -13.72
N ASP A 644 -9.57 -4.01 -14.19
CA ASP A 644 -8.95 -2.77 -13.70
C ASP A 644 -9.71 -1.53 -14.16
N SER A 645 -10.16 -1.50 -15.41
CA SER A 645 -10.89 -0.37 -16.00
C SER A 645 -12.27 -0.15 -15.36
N ARG A 646 -12.97 -1.22 -14.97
CA ARG A 646 -14.27 -1.11 -14.30
C ARG A 646 -14.18 -0.36 -12.98
N GLY A 647 -13.11 -0.53 -12.21
CA GLY A 647 -12.93 0.23 -10.97
C GLY A 647 -12.74 1.72 -11.21
N TYR A 648 -12.00 2.10 -12.24
CA TYR A 648 -11.88 3.49 -12.64
C TYR A 648 -13.22 4.09 -13.09
N ILE A 649 -14.02 3.33 -13.83
CA ILE A 649 -15.37 3.74 -14.27
C ILE A 649 -16.31 3.93 -13.06
N ALA A 650 -16.28 3.02 -12.09
CA ALA A 650 -17.08 3.08 -10.87
C ALA A 650 -16.74 4.32 -10.03
N ILE A 651 -15.45 4.61 -9.82
CA ILE A 651 -14.99 5.82 -9.14
C ILE A 651 -15.52 7.08 -9.83
N ASN A 652 -15.39 7.17 -11.15
CA ASN A 652 -15.87 8.34 -11.91
C ASN A 652 -17.40 8.50 -11.88
N ARG A 653 -18.15 7.38 -11.83
CA ARG A 653 -19.60 7.41 -11.66
C ARG A 653 -19.96 7.94 -10.26
N ALA A 654 -19.31 7.43 -9.22
CA ALA A 654 -19.51 7.90 -7.85
C ALA A 654 -19.15 9.38 -7.69
N ALA A 655 -18.07 9.85 -8.32
CA ALA A 655 -17.64 11.25 -8.26
C ALA A 655 -18.68 12.21 -8.87
N ARG A 656 -19.47 11.75 -9.85
CA ARG A 656 -20.59 12.51 -10.41
C ARG A 656 -21.87 12.41 -9.58
N ALA A 657 -22.06 11.30 -8.86
CA ALA A 657 -23.25 11.03 -8.08
C ALA A 657 -23.21 11.61 -6.66
N MET A 658 -22.01 11.83 -6.12
CA MET A 658 -21.80 12.41 -4.79
C MET A 658 -21.81 13.94 -4.85
N PRO A 659 -22.38 14.63 -3.84
CA PRO A 659 -22.44 16.09 -3.83
C PRO A 659 -21.07 16.76 -3.76
N THR A 660 -21.01 17.98 -4.31
CA THR A 660 -19.91 18.92 -4.14
C THR A 660 -20.49 20.21 -3.55
N ARG A 661 -19.89 20.70 -2.46
CA ARG A 661 -20.24 21.99 -1.85
C ARG A 661 -19.27 23.04 -2.36
N ALA A 662 -19.79 24.13 -2.91
CA ALA A 662 -19.02 25.31 -3.27
C ALA A 662 -19.11 26.34 -2.14
N PHE A 663 -17.99 27.00 -1.85
CA PHE A 663 -17.86 28.07 -0.88
C PHE A 663 -17.36 29.30 -1.62
N ASP A 664 -18.26 30.26 -1.80
CA ASP A 664 -17.93 31.54 -2.40
C ASP A 664 -17.26 32.42 -1.34
N SER A 665 -16.12 32.98 -1.70
CA SER A 665 -15.35 33.89 -0.87
C SER A 665 -15.00 35.10 -1.71
N GLU A 666 -15.42 36.28 -1.25
CA GLU A 666 -14.96 37.52 -1.86
C GLU A 666 -13.58 37.84 -1.31
N VAL A 667 -12.56 37.72 -2.17
CA VAL A 667 -11.17 38.06 -1.86
C VAL A 667 -10.83 39.31 -2.67
N HIS A 668 -10.90 40.47 -2.01
CA HIS A 668 -10.52 41.77 -2.58
C HIS A 668 -11.17 42.08 -3.95
N GLY A 669 -12.50 41.93 -4.06
CA GLY A 669 -13.25 42.19 -5.30
C GLY A 669 -13.13 41.08 -6.35
N THR A 670 -12.34 40.04 -6.10
CA THR A 670 -12.34 38.80 -6.89
C THR A 670 -13.22 37.77 -6.19
N GLN A 671 -14.14 37.17 -6.92
CA GLN A 671 -14.94 36.05 -6.43
C GLN A 671 -14.12 34.76 -6.56
N GLU A 672 -13.73 34.22 -5.42
CA GLU A 672 -13.00 32.97 -5.32
C GLU A 672 -13.93 31.84 -4.88
N ILE A 673 -13.80 30.68 -5.52
CA ILE A 673 -14.64 29.51 -5.23
C ILE A 673 -13.74 28.38 -4.74
N SER A 674 -13.95 27.96 -3.50
CA SER A 674 -13.40 26.71 -2.99
C SER A 674 -14.45 25.61 -3.01
N THR A 675 -14.07 24.40 -3.40
CA THR A 675 -14.99 23.26 -3.45
C THR A 675 -14.58 22.17 -2.46
N VAL A 676 -15.57 21.59 -1.78
CA VAL A 676 -15.40 20.43 -0.92
C VAL A 676 -16.26 19.30 -1.47
N ARG A 677 -15.60 18.23 -1.91
CA ARG A 677 -16.26 17.05 -2.47
C ARG A 677 -16.55 16.03 -1.38
N ASP A 678 -17.75 15.45 -1.45
CA ASP A 678 -18.14 14.37 -0.53
C ASP A 678 -17.49 13.03 -0.91
N LEU A 679 -16.96 12.91 -2.13
CA LEU A 679 -16.08 11.79 -2.54
C LEU A 679 -14.61 12.20 -2.45
N ARG A 680 -13.81 11.39 -1.76
CA ARG A 680 -12.36 11.58 -1.57
C ARG A 680 -11.58 10.38 -2.08
N LEU A 681 -10.42 10.64 -2.66
CA LEU A 681 -9.54 9.61 -3.22
C LEU A 681 -8.21 9.60 -2.48
N ALA A 682 -7.95 8.55 -1.69
CA ALA A 682 -6.66 8.30 -1.09
C ALA A 682 -5.84 7.36 -1.99
N THR A 683 -5.30 7.90 -3.08
CA THR A 683 -4.50 7.15 -4.06
C THR A 683 -3.05 6.99 -3.60
N LEU A 684 -2.46 5.81 -3.85
CA LEU A 684 -1.00 5.65 -3.78
C LEU A 684 -0.38 6.00 -5.14
N THR A 685 0.65 6.84 -5.12
CA THR A 685 1.51 7.16 -6.25
C THR A 685 2.82 6.37 -6.10
N ASN A 686 3.19 5.58 -7.11
CA ASN A 686 4.45 4.84 -7.11
C ASN A 686 5.09 4.93 -8.49
N PRO A 687 5.74 6.07 -8.80
CA PRO A 687 6.28 6.33 -10.12
C PRO A 687 7.48 5.44 -10.47
N TYR A 688 8.29 5.01 -9.50
CA TYR A 688 9.56 4.32 -9.78
C TYR A 688 9.60 2.87 -9.28
N TYR A 689 9.20 2.60 -8.04
CA TYR A 689 9.17 1.25 -7.49
C TYR A 689 7.76 0.62 -7.56
N PRO A 690 7.55 -0.43 -8.36
CA PRO A 690 6.23 -1.06 -8.47
C PRO A 690 5.83 -1.75 -7.15
N LEU A 691 4.58 -1.58 -6.72
CA LEU A 691 4.05 -2.23 -5.52
C LEU A 691 3.76 -3.73 -5.74
N PRO A 692 3.97 -4.58 -4.72
CA PRO A 692 3.86 -6.04 -4.81
C PRO A 692 2.41 -6.52 -4.89
N LEU A 693 2.02 -7.20 -5.97
CA LEU A 693 0.72 -7.89 -6.09
C LEU A 693 0.68 -9.27 -5.39
N GLY A 694 1.57 -9.49 -4.40
CA GLY A 694 1.77 -10.75 -3.71
C GLY A 694 1.15 -10.83 -2.31
N TRP A 695 1.57 -11.85 -1.56
CA TRP A 695 1.22 -12.08 -0.14
C TRP A 695 2.43 -11.91 0.81
N THR A 696 3.45 -11.19 0.35
CA THR A 696 4.62 -10.81 1.14
C THR A 696 5.13 -9.47 0.62
N MET A 697 5.78 -8.70 1.50
CA MET A 697 6.18 -7.33 1.23
C MET A 697 7.44 -6.99 2.03
N SER A 698 8.35 -6.23 1.42
CA SER A 698 9.56 -5.73 2.07
C SER A 698 9.28 -4.63 3.09
N ASP A 699 10.16 -4.44 4.07
CA ASP A 699 10.07 -3.32 5.01
C ASP A 699 10.17 -1.97 4.29
N LYS A 700 10.99 -1.90 3.24
CA LYS A 700 11.11 -0.70 2.41
C LYS A 700 9.80 -0.35 1.70
N THR A 701 9.09 -1.33 1.16
CA THR A 701 7.78 -1.11 0.54
C THR A 701 6.71 -0.71 1.56
N ARG A 702 6.75 -1.21 2.80
CA ARG A 702 5.86 -0.73 3.87
C ARG A 702 6.10 0.76 4.16
N GLN A 703 7.36 1.17 4.27
CA GLN A 703 7.72 2.59 4.50
C GLN A 703 7.23 3.51 3.39
N ILE A 704 7.19 3.04 2.13
CA ILE A 704 6.57 3.76 1.00
C ILE A 704 5.10 4.06 1.30
N ILE A 705 4.33 3.01 1.65
CA ILE A 705 2.90 3.12 1.91
C ILE A 705 2.64 3.96 3.16
N ASP A 706 3.42 3.78 4.22
CA ASP A 706 3.28 4.53 5.48
C ASP A 706 3.43 6.04 5.28
N LYS A 707 4.37 6.44 4.41
CA LYS A 707 4.61 7.85 4.08
C LYS A 707 3.47 8.47 3.28
N GLN A 708 2.72 7.67 2.53
CA GLN A 708 1.58 8.10 1.73
C GLN A 708 0.21 7.88 2.39
N SER A 709 0.17 7.20 3.54
CA SER A 709 -1.09 6.88 4.25
C SER A 709 -1.57 8.02 5.17
N GLY A 710 -1.10 9.24 4.92
CA GLY A 710 -1.56 10.47 5.54
C GLY A 710 -0.63 10.98 6.63
N ARG A 711 0.06 12.07 6.32
CA ARG A 711 0.87 12.94 7.18
C ARG A 711 0.19 14.31 7.17
N PHE A 712 -0.81 14.51 8.02
CA PHE A 712 -1.65 15.73 7.99
C PHE A 712 -0.85 17.06 8.01
N TRP A 713 0.35 17.07 8.60
CA TRP A 713 1.25 18.22 8.62
C TRP A 713 1.93 18.54 7.27
N ASP A 714 1.81 17.65 6.29
CA ASP A 714 2.29 17.80 4.91
C ASP A 714 1.15 18.20 3.94
N CYS A 715 -0.06 18.49 4.43
CA CYS A 715 -1.16 18.95 3.58
C CYS A 715 -0.95 20.40 3.12
N GLU A 716 -0.87 20.61 1.80
CA GLU A 716 -1.04 21.89 1.14
C GLU A 716 -2.36 21.85 0.36
N ALA A 717 -3.44 22.41 0.92
CA ALA A 717 -4.77 22.28 0.35
C ALA A 717 -4.97 23.23 -0.86
N SER A 718 -5.35 22.64 -1.99
CA SER A 718 -5.85 23.35 -3.18
C SER A 718 -7.26 23.92 -2.93
N ARG A 719 -7.77 24.69 -3.89
CA ARG A 719 -9.17 25.19 -3.87
C ARG A 719 -10.21 24.07 -3.79
N ASP A 720 -9.86 22.85 -4.22
CA ASP A 720 -10.73 21.66 -4.15
C ASP A 720 -10.51 20.84 -2.86
N PHE A 721 -9.76 21.38 -1.89
CA PHE A 721 -9.37 20.71 -0.65
C PHE A 721 -8.60 19.40 -0.88
N THR A 722 -7.93 19.29 -2.03
CA THR A 722 -7.00 18.20 -2.35
C THR A 722 -5.57 18.66 -2.14
N GLN A 723 -4.62 17.73 -2.08
CA GLN A 723 -3.21 18.10 -2.03
C GLN A 723 -2.80 18.80 -3.34
N ASP A 724 -2.24 20.00 -3.23
CA ASP A 724 -1.78 20.83 -4.36
C ASP A 724 -0.37 20.43 -4.83
N ASP A 725 0.50 20.04 -3.89
CA ASP A 725 1.84 19.55 -4.18
C ASP A 725 1.77 18.19 -4.89
N PRO A 726 2.25 18.06 -6.14
CA PRO A 726 2.27 16.78 -6.86
C PRO A 726 3.10 15.69 -6.17
N SER A 727 4.02 16.10 -5.28
CA SER A 727 4.88 15.24 -4.48
C SER A 727 4.27 14.90 -3.10
N GLY A 728 3.14 15.50 -2.74
CA GLY A 728 2.35 15.19 -1.55
C GLY A 728 1.38 14.03 -1.76
N ALA A 729 0.97 13.39 -0.66
CA ALA A 729 -0.04 12.34 -0.74
C ALA A 729 -1.44 12.93 -0.59
N MET A 730 -2.40 12.48 -1.40
CA MET A 730 -3.80 12.90 -1.27
C MET A 730 -4.38 12.61 0.12
N ALA A 731 -3.88 11.56 0.78
CA ALA A 731 -4.27 11.18 2.13
C ALA A 731 -3.96 12.26 3.18
N ASP A 732 -2.95 13.11 2.95
CA ASP A 732 -2.53 14.15 3.89
C ASP A 732 -3.66 15.16 4.13
N CYS A 733 -4.24 15.69 3.04
CA CYS A 733 -5.33 16.66 3.13
C CYS A 733 -6.68 16.04 3.48
N ILE A 734 -6.89 14.75 3.21
CA ILE A 734 -8.10 14.04 3.67
C ILE A 734 -8.19 14.02 5.21
N GLN A 735 -7.06 13.85 5.91
CA GLN A 735 -7.02 13.86 7.38
C GLN A 735 -7.38 15.25 7.94
N VAL A 736 -6.84 16.32 7.33
CA VAL A 736 -7.12 17.71 7.72
C VAL A 736 -8.58 18.06 7.47
N LEU A 737 -9.13 17.74 6.29
CA LEU A 737 -10.52 17.99 5.95
C LEU A 737 -11.48 17.27 6.92
N LEU A 738 -11.21 16.01 7.21
CA LEU A 738 -12.00 15.24 8.17
C LEU A 738 -11.95 15.86 9.57
N ALA A 739 -10.79 16.36 10.01
CA ALA A 739 -10.69 17.06 11.28
C ALA A 739 -11.54 18.34 11.32
N HIS A 740 -11.66 19.08 10.20
CA HIS A 740 -12.54 20.24 10.12
C HIS A 740 -14.02 19.86 10.06
N GLU A 741 -14.38 18.74 9.43
CA GLU A 741 -15.75 18.21 9.44
C GLU A 741 -16.19 17.79 10.84
N LEU A 742 -15.35 17.03 11.55
CA LEU A 742 -15.65 16.59 12.91
C LEU A 742 -15.63 17.72 13.95
N ASN A 743 -15.12 18.90 13.61
CA ASN A 743 -15.12 20.08 14.48
C ASN A 743 -16.09 21.19 13.97
N GLU A 744 -16.88 20.95 12.92
CA GLU A 744 -17.81 21.93 12.33
C GLU A 744 -17.16 23.24 11.82
N THR A 745 -15.90 23.17 11.36
CA THR A 745 -15.10 24.33 10.91
C THR A 745 -14.84 24.39 9.40
N VAL A 746 -15.51 23.56 8.60
CA VAL A 746 -15.27 23.46 7.13
C VAL A 746 -15.45 24.80 6.43
N ASP A 747 -16.52 25.55 6.74
CA ASP A 747 -16.81 26.84 6.12
C ASP A 747 -15.63 27.82 6.26
N ARG A 748 -15.05 27.90 7.47
CA ARG A 748 -13.91 28.77 7.78
C ARG A 748 -12.64 28.30 7.10
N ALA A 749 -12.39 26.98 7.12
CA ALA A 749 -11.23 26.41 6.46
C ALA A 749 -11.27 26.64 4.94
N ALA A 750 -12.44 26.47 4.31
CA ALA A 750 -12.62 26.72 2.88
C ALA A 750 -12.39 28.20 2.51
N HIS A 751 -12.89 29.13 3.33
CA HIS A 751 -12.65 30.56 3.13
C HIS A 751 -11.16 30.92 3.17
N GLU A 752 -10.43 30.41 4.15
CA GLU A 752 -9.01 30.69 4.34
C GLU A 752 -8.13 30.02 3.27
N ILE A 753 -8.53 28.84 2.79
CA ILE A 753 -7.90 28.19 1.64
C ILE A 753 -8.12 29.02 0.37
N ALA A 754 -9.30 29.63 0.18
CA ALA A 754 -9.56 30.53 -0.94
C ALA A 754 -8.61 31.74 -0.90
N ILE A 755 -8.51 32.40 0.26
CA ILE A 755 -7.60 33.53 0.51
C ILE A 755 -6.14 33.11 0.24
N ALA A 756 -5.67 32.06 0.91
CA ALA A 756 -4.28 31.64 0.81
C ALA A 756 -3.87 31.24 -0.61
N ASN A 757 -4.75 30.57 -1.37
CA ASN A 757 -4.48 30.20 -2.76
C ASN A 757 -4.50 31.42 -3.69
N HIS A 758 -5.44 32.36 -3.49
CA HIS A 758 -5.50 33.61 -4.25
C HIS A 758 -4.16 34.36 -4.18
N TYR A 759 -3.65 34.60 -2.96
CA TYR A 759 -2.40 35.33 -2.78
C TYR A 759 -1.15 34.54 -3.19
N ARG A 760 -1.19 33.21 -3.14
CA ARG A 760 -0.10 32.35 -3.62
C ARG A 760 0.08 32.44 -5.15
N GLU A 761 -1.00 32.63 -5.89
CA GLU A 761 -1.01 32.69 -7.36
C GLU A 761 -0.56 34.05 -7.93
N LEU A 762 -0.61 35.13 -7.15
CA LEU A 762 -0.24 36.49 -7.60
C LEU A 762 1.23 36.64 -8.05
N GLY A 763 2.10 35.66 -7.78
CA GLY A 763 3.49 35.64 -8.24
C GLY A 763 4.37 36.75 -7.63
N ASP A 764 5.60 36.88 -8.13
CA ASP A 764 6.49 38.02 -7.84
C ASP A 764 6.63 38.88 -9.10
N ALA A 765 6.16 40.13 -9.05
CA ALA A 765 6.22 41.05 -10.18
C ALA A 765 7.60 41.74 -10.32
N ARG A 766 8.52 41.55 -9.37
CA ARG A 766 9.85 42.20 -9.39
C ARG A 766 10.85 41.41 -10.25
N GLN A 767 11.74 42.15 -10.90
CA GLN A 767 12.85 41.55 -11.65
C GLN A 767 13.78 40.76 -10.71
N ASP A 768 14.35 39.67 -11.23
CA ASP A 768 15.34 38.88 -10.50
C ASP A 768 16.62 39.72 -10.27
N ALA A 769 17.10 39.73 -9.03
CA ALA A 769 18.39 40.33 -8.68
C ALA A 769 19.55 39.34 -8.92
N PRO A 770 20.79 39.79 -9.17
CA PRO A 770 21.94 38.91 -9.26
C PRO A 770 22.14 38.12 -7.96
N SER A 771 22.11 36.79 -8.06
CA SER A 771 22.26 35.89 -6.91
C SER A 771 23.63 36.07 -6.26
N ARG A 772 23.67 36.47 -4.97
CA ARG A 772 24.93 36.61 -4.20
C ARG A 772 25.40 35.30 -3.59
N LEU A 773 24.48 34.35 -3.43
CA LEU A 773 24.70 33.02 -2.86
C LEU A 773 24.13 31.94 -3.77
N ASP A 774 24.69 30.74 -3.71
CA ASP A 774 24.11 29.56 -4.37
C ASP A 774 22.85 29.11 -3.60
N ILE A 775 21.69 29.57 -4.07
CA ILE A 775 20.39 29.28 -3.48
C ILE A 775 20.08 27.77 -3.46
N ARG A 776 20.64 26.99 -4.41
CA ARG A 776 20.44 25.53 -4.47
C ARG A 776 21.24 24.86 -3.36
N ALA A 777 22.48 25.28 -3.14
CA ALA A 777 23.30 24.78 -2.04
C ALA A 777 22.66 25.04 -0.67
N ILE A 778 22.06 26.23 -0.49
CA ILE A 778 21.34 26.60 0.73
C ILE A 778 20.10 25.71 0.92
N SER A 779 19.28 25.55 -0.13
CA SER A 779 18.06 24.74 -0.08
C SER A 779 18.37 23.28 0.29
N ARG A 780 19.45 22.71 -0.26
CA ARG A 780 19.93 21.36 0.08
C ARG A 780 20.38 21.26 1.54
N CYS A 781 21.23 22.19 1.97
CA CYS A 781 21.76 22.19 3.34
C CYS A 781 20.65 22.39 4.38
N TYR A 782 19.61 23.17 4.04
CA TYR A 782 18.41 23.29 4.86
C TYR A 782 17.67 21.96 4.96
N ALA A 783 17.41 21.30 3.82
CA ALA A 783 16.75 19.99 3.74
C ALA A 783 17.48 18.89 4.53
N ASP A 784 18.80 18.78 4.37
CA ASP A 784 19.60 17.75 5.04
C ASP A 784 19.68 17.96 6.56
N GLY A 785 19.50 19.18 7.04
CA GLY A 785 19.51 19.49 8.47
C GLY A 785 18.17 19.26 9.17
N SER A 786 17.05 19.19 8.45
CA SER A 786 15.73 19.19 9.07
C SER A 786 15.34 17.83 9.63
N ALA A 787 14.64 17.83 10.76
CA ALA A 787 14.24 16.61 11.45
C ALA A 787 13.15 15.84 10.70
N LEU A 788 12.35 16.56 9.90
CA LEU A 788 11.32 16.02 9.05
C LEU A 788 11.62 16.34 7.58
N PRO A 789 11.10 15.52 6.65
CA PRO A 789 11.07 15.84 5.22
C PRO A 789 10.60 17.26 4.93
N ILE A 790 11.38 18.01 4.15
CA ILE A 790 10.99 19.34 3.66
C ILE A 790 10.21 19.22 2.35
N LYS A 791 9.17 20.03 2.20
CA LYS A 791 8.30 20.14 1.02
C LYS A 791 8.67 21.31 0.12
N LEU A 792 8.14 21.27 -1.10
CA LEU A 792 8.45 22.26 -2.12
C LEU A 792 8.04 23.68 -1.70
N PHE A 793 6.88 23.85 -1.05
CA PHE A 793 6.43 25.17 -0.58
C PHE A 793 7.37 25.75 0.50
N GLN A 794 7.88 24.93 1.43
CA GLN A 794 8.83 25.38 2.45
C GLN A 794 10.12 25.89 1.80
N ILE A 795 10.59 25.19 0.77
CA ILE A 795 11.74 25.63 -0.03
C ILE A 795 11.43 26.91 -0.79
N ARG A 796 10.24 27.06 -1.39
CA ARG A 796 9.84 28.31 -2.06
C ARG A 796 9.85 29.49 -1.08
N SER A 797 9.37 29.30 0.15
CA SER A 797 9.43 30.31 1.21
C SER A 797 10.86 30.67 1.61
N LEU A 798 11.72 29.65 1.81
CA LEU A 798 13.16 29.86 2.05
C LEU A 798 13.83 30.63 0.90
N GLN A 799 13.52 30.25 -0.33
CA GLN A 799 14.07 30.88 -1.54
C GLN A 799 13.61 32.33 -1.69
N ALA A 800 12.36 32.64 -1.33
CA ALA A 800 11.85 34.01 -1.37
C ALA A 800 12.66 34.93 -0.43
N LEU A 801 12.96 34.47 0.79
CA LEU A 801 13.79 35.22 1.74
C LEU A 801 15.24 35.42 1.26
N VAL A 802 15.84 34.40 0.63
CA VAL A 802 17.19 34.51 0.06
C VAL A 802 17.22 35.43 -1.17
N LYS A 803 16.19 35.39 -2.02
CA LYS A 803 16.05 36.32 -3.14
C LYS A 803 15.88 37.76 -2.66
N GLU A 804 15.19 37.98 -1.54
CA GLU A 804 15.06 39.33 -0.98
C GLU A 804 16.40 39.84 -0.42
N TRP A 805 17.22 38.97 0.18
CA TRP A 805 18.59 39.31 0.58
C TRP A 805 19.45 39.84 -0.59
N ASP A 806 19.28 39.27 -1.79
CA ASP A 806 20.02 39.70 -2.97
C ASP A 806 19.70 41.14 -3.40
N ARG A 807 18.53 41.65 -2.97
CA ARG A 807 18.10 43.04 -3.21
C ARG A 807 18.63 44.03 -2.18
N HIS A 808 19.27 43.55 -1.11
CA HIS A 808 19.85 44.34 -0.02
C HIS A 808 21.37 44.20 0.04
N PRO A 809 22.13 44.71 -0.97
CA PRO A 809 23.60 44.57 -1.02
C PRO A 809 24.31 45.29 0.13
N GLU A 810 23.66 46.26 0.79
CA GLU A 810 24.14 46.95 1.98
C GLU A 810 24.25 46.05 3.21
N ILE A 811 23.53 44.93 3.25
CA ILE A 811 23.59 43.95 4.34
C ILE A 811 24.57 42.85 3.94
N THR A 812 25.70 42.74 4.64
CA THR A 812 26.81 41.84 4.28
C THR A 812 27.06 40.74 5.30
N ASP A 813 26.65 40.92 6.56
CA ASP A 813 26.86 39.93 7.62
C ASP A 813 25.89 38.75 7.46
N LEU A 814 26.41 37.58 7.09
CA LEU A 814 25.62 36.36 6.92
C LEU A 814 24.92 35.91 8.21
N ARG A 815 25.35 36.37 9.39
CA ARG A 815 24.65 36.11 10.66
C ARG A 815 23.28 36.79 10.68
N HIS A 816 23.14 37.96 10.05
CA HIS A 816 21.84 38.64 9.92
C HIS A 816 20.88 37.79 9.09
N LEU A 817 21.31 37.32 7.91
CA LEU A 817 20.49 36.44 7.08
C LEU A 817 20.16 35.13 7.80
N ALA A 818 21.16 34.48 8.41
CA ALA A 818 20.95 33.24 9.15
C ALA A 818 19.92 33.40 10.28
N TYR A 819 19.94 34.54 10.98
CA TYR A 819 18.98 34.86 12.02
C TYR A 819 17.56 35.11 11.47
N VAL A 820 17.43 35.83 10.35
CA VAL A 820 16.15 36.04 9.67
C VAL A 820 15.54 34.71 9.25
N LEU A 821 16.32 33.87 8.56
CA LEU A 821 15.85 32.55 8.12
C LEU A 821 15.47 31.63 9.30
N ALA A 822 16.27 31.63 10.37
CA ALA A 822 15.98 30.84 11.56
C ALA A 822 14.75 31.35 12.33
N THR A 823 14.53 32.67 12.35
CA THR A 823 13.31 33.27 12.91
C THR A 823 12.11 32.85 12.07
N ALA A 824 12.17 33.00 10.75
CA ALA A 824 11.10 32.60 9.85
C ALA A 824 10.71 31.13 10.05
N ALA A 825 11.69 30.23 10.06
CA ALA A 825 11.47 28.81 10.33
C ALA A 825 10.88 28.56 11.72
N TYR A 826 11.24 29.33 12.74
CA TYR A 826 10.70 29.17 14.09
C TYR A 826 9.24 29.65 14.19
N GLU A 827 8.93 30.84 13.69
CA GLU A 827 7.60 31.46 13.79
C GLU A 827 6.53 30.76 12.95
N THR A 828 6.94 30.11 11.86
CA THR A 828 6.02 29.46 10.91
C THR A 828 6.02 27.95 10.99
N TRP A 829 6.62 27.38 12.05
CA TRP A 829 6.72 25.94 12.24
C TRP A 829 7.35 25.23 11.03
N ASP A 830 8.55 25.70 10.69
CA ASP A 830 9.31 25.28 9.52
C ASP A 830 8.59 25.63 8.21
N PHE A 831 8.07 26.86 8.08
CA PHE A 831 7.35 27.37 6.90
C PHE A 831 5.99 26.69 6.60
N ARG A 832 5.49 25.84 7.49
CA ARG A 832 4.24 25.07 7.31
C ARG A 832 2.97 25.85 7.63
N VAL A 833 3.08 26.85 8.50
CA VAL A 833 1.93 27.60 8.99
C VAL A 833 2.25 29.09 8.89
N LEU A 834 1.51 29.78 8.00
CA LEU A 834 1.68 31.22 7.79
C LEU A 834 0.68 32.07 8.59
N SER A 835 -0.27 31.46 9.29
CA SER A 835 -1.30 32.13 10.09
C SER A 835 -1.31 31.64 11.53
N GLU A 836 -1.51 32.54 12.49
CA GLU A 836 -1.50 32.24 13.94
C GLU A 836 -2.65 31.32 14.39
N ASN A 837 -3.75 31.22 13.62
CA ASN A 837 -4.94 30.45 14.04
C ASN A 837 -5.62 29.64 12.91
N PRO A 838 -4.97 28.60 12.38
CA PRO A 838 -5.57 27.74 11.34
C PRO A 838 -6.56 26.71 11.91
N GLY A 839 -6.73 26.65 13.24
CA GLY A 839 -7.70 25.76 13.89
C GLY A 839 -9.14 26.26 13.87
N TYR A 840 -9.34 27.57 13.65
CA TYR A 840 -10.65 28.25 13.48
C TYR A 840 -11.71 27.93 14.54
N ARG A 841 -11.30 27.60 15.78
CA ARG A 841 -12.21 27.18 16.87
C ARG A 841 -12.94 28.33 17.56
N THR A 842 -12.31 29.50 17.62
CA THR A 842 -12.87 30.70 18.24
C THR A 842 -13.48 31.59 17.18
N ALA A 843 -14.70 32.09 17.40
CA ALA A 843 -15.43 32.96 16.48
C ALA A 843 -14.80 34.36 16.28
N ALA A 844 -13.67 34.64 16.92
CA ALA A 844 -12.94 35.89 16.81
C ALA A 844 -11.49 35.62 16.43
N SER A 845 -11.19 35.42 15.15
CA SER A 845 -9.88 35.81 14.63
C SER A 845 -9.97 37.31 14.34
N SER A 846 -9.18 38.12 15.04
CA SER A 846 -9.11 39.55 14.72
C SER A 846 -8.48 39.71 13.33
N LEU A 847 -8.96 40.65 12.51
CA LEU A 847 -8.41 40.94 11.17
C LEU A 847 -6.86 41.06 11.16
N TYR A 848 -6.25 41.51 12.27
CA TYR A 848 -4.81 41.73 12.42
C TYR A 848 -4.11 40.71 13.34
N HIS A 849 -4.45 39.42 13.23
CA HIS A 849 -3.69 38.34 13.88
C HIS A 849 -2.32 38.13 13.23
N GLY A 850 -1.46 37.32 13.85
CA GLY A 850 -0.15 36.96 13.31
C GLY A 850 -0.25 36.35 11.91
N ARG A 851 0.47 36.94 10.95
CA ARG A 851 0.66 36.38 9.60
C ARG A 851 2.11 36.48 9.13
N GLY A 852 2.47 35.58 8.23
CA GLY A 852 3.76 35.56 7.54
C GLY A 852 4.94 35.10 8.40
N PHE A 853 6.15 35.24 7.86
CA PHE A 853 7.40 34.69 8.41
C PHE A 853 7.78 35.26 9.77
N VAL A 854 7.30 36.45 10.12
CA VAL A 854 7.55 37.08 11.43
C VAL A 854 6.30 37.17 12.30
N GLN A 855 5.19 36.53 11.87
CA GLN A 855 3.88 36.59 12.54
C GLN A 855 3.48 38.03 12.90
N LEU A 856 3.45 38.90 11.87
CA LEU A 856 3.11 40.31 12.01
C LEU A 856 1.71 40.45 12.63
N THR A 857 1.61 41.17 13.74
CA THR A 857 0.39 41.22 14.57
C THR A 857 0.07 42.67 14.95
N GLY A 858 -1.21 43.03 14.88
CA GLY A 858 -1.74 44.35 15.25
C GLY A 858 -1.73 45.37 14.11
N HIS A 859 -2.83 46.11 13.97
CA HIS A 859 -3.08 47.08 12.89
C HIS A 859 -1.89 48.01 12.60
N ASP A 860 -1.36 48.67 13.64
CA ASP A 860 -0.26 49.64 13.49
C ASP A 860 0.97 49.03 12.82
N ARG A 861 1.28 47.76 13.13
CA ARG A 861 2.43 47.08 12.51
C ARG A 861 2.18 46.78 11.04
N TYR A 862 0.97 46.38 10.67
CA TYR A 862 0.60 46.18 9.28
C TYR A 862 0.69 47.50 8.51
N GLN A 863 0.22 48.61 9.10
CA GLN A 863 0.31 49.94 8.50
C GLN A 863 1.76 50.39 8.30
N ASP A 864 2.59 50.28 9.34
CA ASP A 864 3.99 50.71 9.30
C ASP A 864 4.82 49.90 8.29
N ILE A 865 4.70 48.57 8.32
CA ILE A 865 5.43 47.69 7.41
C ILE A 865 4.89 47.83 5.99
N GLY A 866 3.58 47.94 5.81
CA GLY A 866 2.95 48.16 4.51
C GLY A 866 3.47 49.43 3.84
N ALA A 867 3.55 50.54 4.59
CA ALA A 867 4.12 51.79 4.09
C ALA A 867 5.59 51.65 3.67
N LEU A 868 6.39 50.83 4.37
CA LEU A 868 7.80 50.62 4.04
C LEU A 868 8.01 49.83 2.76
N ILE A 869 7.17 48.84 2.51
CA ILE A 869 7.30 47.99 1.33
C ILE A 869 6.46 48.50 0.15
N GLY A 870 5.56 49.45 0.37
CA GLY A 870 4.65 49.96 -0.65
C GLY A 870 3.47 49.03 -0.94
N GLU A 871 3.00 48.29 0.06
CA GLU A 871 1.85 47.38 -0.03
C GLU A 871 0.76 47.80 0.97
N PRO A 872 -0.53 47.66 0.65
CA PRO A 872 -1.63 48.09 1.50
C PRO A 872 -1.92 47.09 2.63
N LEU A 873 -0.90 46.67 3.39
CA LEU A 873 -1.04 45.59 4.40
C LEU A 873 -2.06 45.89 5.52
N ALA A 874 -2.33 47.16 5.84
CA ALA A 874 -3.37 47.52 6.81
C ALA A 874 -4.79 47.30 6.28
N ASP A 875 -5.00 47.54 4.99
CA ASP A 875 -6.26 47.34 4.30
C ASP A 875 -6.42 45.88 3.82
N GLU A 876 -5.30 45.22 3.54
CA GLU A 876 -5.20 43.89 2.94
C GLU A 876 -4.11 43.03 3.63
N PRO A 877 -4.34 42.59 4.88
CA PRO A 877 -3.33 41.86 5.67
C PRO A 877 -2.99 40.47 5.09
N ASP A 878 -3.87 39.90 4.28
CA ASP A 878 -3.70 38.57 3.68
C ASP A 878 -2.66 38.54 2.53
N LEU A 879 -2.19 39.69 2.05
CA LEU A 879 -1.03 39.79 1.15
C LEU A 879 0.22 39.09 1.71
N LEU A 880 0.32 38.92 3.03
CA LEU A 880 1.39 38.16 3.68
C LEU A 880 1.34 36.65 3.44
N PHE A 881 0.31 36.10 2.80
CA PHE A 881 0.34 34.72 2.29
C PHE A 881 1.16 34.58 0.99
N ASN A 882 1.46 35.69 0.30
CA ASN A 882 2.39 35.70 -0.81
C ASN A 882 3.83 35.73 -0.27
N ALA A 883 4.59 34.67 -0.53
CA ALA A 883 5.96 34.53 -0.02
C ALA A 883 6.92 35.66 -0.43
N SER A 884 6.73 36.30 -1.60
CA SER A 884 7.56 37.45 -2.00
C SER A 884 7.20 38.71 -1.22
N ILE A 885 5.90 38.98 -1.02
CA ILE A 885 5.43 40.11 -0.21
C ILE A 885 5.87 39.95 1.24
N ASP A 886 5.68 38.76 1.81
CA ASP A 886 6.07 38.43 3.17
C ASP A 886 7.58 38.50 3.38
N SER A 887 8.38 38.12 2.38
CA SER A 887 9.84 38.30 2.44
C SER A 887 10.22 39.78 2.55
N ARG A 888 9.57 40.68 1.79
CA ARG A 888 9.78 42.14 1.92
C ARG A 888 9.36 42.64 3.29
N ALA A 889 8.18 42.23 3.75
CA ALA A 889 7.66 42.61 5.06
C ALA A 889 8.63 42.19 6.18
N THR A 890 9.18 40.99 6.06
CA THR A 890 10.20 40.44 6.96
C THR A 890 11.49 41.25 6.93
N PHE A 891 12.02 41.58 5.74
CA PHE A 891 13.21 42.41 5.63
C PHE A 891 12.97 43.84 6.12
N ALA A 892 11.83 44.45 5.81
CA ALA A 892 11.43 45.74 6.36
C ALA A 892 11.29 45.70 7.88
N PHE A 893 10.82 44.59 8.44
CA PHE A 893 10.74 44.40 9.89
C PHE A 893 12.12 44.46 10.56
N PHE A 894 13.15 43.83 9.98
CA PHE A 894 14.50 43.81 10.56
C PHE A 894 15.40 44.99 10.17
N PHE A 895 15.24 45.52 8.94
CA PHE A 895 16.18 46.45 8.30
C PHE A 895 15.53 47.74 7.78
N GLY A 896 14.21 47.89 7.92
CA GLY A 896 13.47 49.06 7.44
C GLY A 896 13.83 50.36 8.18
N ASN A 897 13.37 51.50 7.63
CA ASN A 897 13.61 52.83 8.18
C ASN A 897 15.10 53.18 8.38
N GLY A 898 15.98 52.61 7.55
CA GLY A 898 17.43 52.83 7.63
C GLY A 898 18.08 52.28 8.91
N ARG A 899 17.42 51.36 9.62
CA ARG A 899 17.92 50.77 10.87
C ARG A 899 18.09 49.27 10.71
N ASN A 900 19.32 48.78 10.90
CA ASN A 900 19.57 47.36 11.09
C ASN A 900 19.37 47.00 12.57
N LYS A 901 18.20 46.43 12.91
CA LYS A 901 17.86 46.02 14.28
C LYS A 901 18.73 44.87 14.81
N LEU A 902 19.44 44.16 13.92
CA LEU A 902 20.31 43.03 14.27
C LEU A 902 21.78 43.44 14.51
N ALA A 903 22.20 44.62 14.07
CA ALA A 903 23.57 45.12 14.24
C ALA A 903 24.07 45.19 15.71
N PRO A 904 23.22 45.52 16.72
CA PRO A 904 23.63 45.48 18.13
C PRO A 904 23.93 44.07 18.66
N TYR A 905 23.52 43.02 17.95
CA TYR A 905 23.65 41.63 18.40
C TYR A 905 24.66 40.85 17.58
N PHE A 906 24.82 41.21 16.31
CA PHE A 906 25.75 40.58 15.38
C PHE A 906 26.61 41.64 14.71
N ASN A 907 27.88 41.71 15.11
CA ASN A 907 28.91 42.60 14.58
C ASN A 907 30.30 41.96 14.79
N ASP A 908 31.37 42.69 14.49
CA ASP A 908 32.74 42.15 14.55
C ASP A 908 33.17 41.70 15.95
N THR A 909 32.55 42.21 17.01
CA THR A 909 32.90 41.92 18.41
C THR A 909 31.81 41.16 19.17
N GLN A 910 30.62 40.99 18.59
CA GLN A 910 29.45 40.42 19.26
C GLN A 910 28.72 39.39 18.39
N GLU A 911 28.31 38.28 19.01
CA GLU A 911 27.44 37.25 18.44
C GLU A 911 26.42 36.80 19.50
N ASP A 912 25.34 37.58 19.66
CA ASP A 912 24.31 37.39 20.68
C ASP A 912 22.96 36.95 20.09
N TRP A 913 22.81 35.65 19.89
CA TRP A 913 21.58 35.03 19.38
C TRP A 913 20.41 35.09 20.39
N GLU A 914 20.70 35.11 21.69
CA GLU A 914 19.67 35.14 22.74
C GLU A 914 19.07 36.54 22.86
N GLY A 915 19.90 37.57 22.91
CA GLY A 915 19.48 38.97 22.93
C GLY A 915 18.75 39.37 21.65
N ALA A 916 19.17 38.86 20.49
CA ALA A 916 18.50 39.14 19.21
C ALA A 916 17.01 38.74 19.20
N ARG A 917 16.59 37.77 20.04
CA ARG A 917 15.19 37.35 20.16
C ARG A 917 14.26 38.46 20.63
N THR A 918 14.78 39.42 21.38
CA THR A 918 14.01 40.59 21.84
C THR A 918 13.51 41.48 20.69
N VAL A 919 14.14 41.43 19.52
CA VAL A 919 13.72 42.19 18.33
C VAL A 919 12.33 41.76 17.84
N VAL A 920 12.02 40.47 17.93
CA VAL A 920 10.77 39.89 17.41
C VAL A 920 9.75 39.70 18.53
N ALA A 921 10.15 39.09 19.64
CA ALA A 921 9.25 38.76 20.75
C ALA A 921 8.97 39.94 21.70
N GLY A 922 9.72 41.05 21.57
CA GLY A 922 9.67 42.16 22.51
C GLY A 922 10.19 41.76 23.89
N ARG A 923 9.55 42.27 24.95
CA ARG A 923 9.99 42.07 26.34
C ARG A 923 9.50 40.73 26.88
N LEU A 924 10.42 39.78 27.02
CA LEU A 924 10.18 38.47 27.63
C LEU A 924 10.88 38.35 29.00
N SER A 925 10.43 37.41 29.83
CA SER A 925 11.23 36.94 30.97
C SER A 925 12.46 36.19 30.46
N GLU A 926 13.57 36.21 31.21
CA GLU A 926 14.81 35.51 30.82
C GLU A 926 14.57 34.03 30.48
N GLN A 927 13.72 33.36 31.26
CA GLN A 927 13.37 31.95 31.03
C GLN A 927 12.68 31.74 29.67
N ARG A 928 11.71 32.60 29.31
CA ARG A 928 11.02 32.50 28.01
C ARG A 928 11.94 32.90 26.86
N LEU A 929 12.80 33.90 27.07
CA LEU A 929 13.78 34.32 26.08
C LEU A 929 14.70 33.16 25.70
N ARG A 930 15.27 32.46 26.68
CA ARG A 930 16.11 31.26 26.48
C ARG A 930 15.37 30.12 25.81
N GLN A 931 14.11 29.90 26.19
CA GLN A 931 13.29 28.84 25.63
C GLN A 931 13.05 29.05 24.12
N GLN A 932 12.75 30.30 23.71
CA GLN A 932 12.51 30.63 22.31
C GLN A 932 13.80 30.78 21.50
N SER A 933 14.86 31.32 22.09
CA SER A 933 16.13 31.55 21.38
C SER A 933 16.92 30.26 21.11
N GLY A 934 16.78 29.22 21.96
CA GLY A 934 17.50 27.96 21.80
C GLY A 934 17.31 27.28 20.43
N PRO A 935 16.06 27.05 19.97
CA PRO A 935 15.79 26.55 18.62
C PRO A 935 16.34 27.45 17.52
N ILE A 936 16.15 28.77 17.62
CA ILE A 936 16.61 29.76 16.62
C ILE A 936 18.14 29.74 16.52
N LEU A 937 18.85 29.70 17.65
CA LEU A 937 20.31 29.60 17.71
C LEU A 937 20.80 28.34 17.00
N ARG A 938 20.18 27.18 17.25
CA ARG A 938 20.58 25.90 16.60
C ARG A 938 20.37 25.96 15.10
N THR A 939 19.18 26.37 14.66
CA THR A 939 18.85 26.47 13.23
C THR A 939 19.69 27.54 12.54
N GLY A 940 19.88 28.70 13.18
CA GLY A 940 20.66 29.83 12.70
C GLY A 940 22.14 29.50 12.53
N LYS A 941 22.77 28.85 13.51
CA LYS A 941 24.17 28.42 13.36
C LYS A 941 24.37 27.39 12.25
N ARG A 942 23.42 26.47 12.08
CA ARG A 942 23.44 25.51 10.97
C ARG A 942 23.32 26.23 9.63
N LEU A 943 22.32 27.10 9.49
CA LEU A 943 22.10 27.90 8.29
C LEU A 943 23.30 28.80 7.99
N LEU A 944 23.93 29.41 8.98
CA LEU A 944 25.15 30.20 8.79
C LEU A 944 26.28 29.39 8.14
N ALA A 945 26.47 28.13 8.56
CA ALA A 945 27.42 27.24 7.91
C ALA A 945 27.04 26.95 6.46
N CYS A 946 25.74 26.73 6.18
CA CYS A 946 25.22 26.57 4.82
C CYS A 946 25.49 27.81 3.95
N LEU A 947 25.20 29.00 4.48
CA LEU A 947 25.36 30.27 3.77
C LEU A 947 26.82 30.54 3.43
N ARG A 948 27.75 30.26 4.35
CA ARG A 948 29.20 30.38 4.09
C ARG A 948 29.68 29.42 2.99
N ALA A 949 29.19 28.19 2.99
CA ALA A 949 29.52 27.21 1.95
C ALA A 949 28.92 27.55 0.58
N ALA A 950 27.82 28.31 0.56
CA ALA A 950 27.13 28.73 -0.65
C ALA A 950 27.69 30.02 -1.28
N GLN A 951 28.74 30.61 -0.73
CA GLN A 951 29.38 31.77 -1.35
C GLN A 951 30.08 31.34 -2.65
N PRO A 952 30.04 32.16 -3.72
CA PRO A 952 30.77 31.86 -4.94
C PRO A 952 32.26 31.70 -4.62
N PRO A 953 32.98 30.75 -5.27
CA PRO A 953 34.41 30.61 -5.08
C PRO A 953 35.04 31.96 -5.40
N GLN A 954 35.76 32.54 -4.43
CA GLN A 954 36.54 33.73 -4.70
C GLN A 954 37.44 33.39 -5.89
N THR A 955 37.23 34.05 -7.03
CA THR A 955 38.26 34.16 -8.04
C THR A 955 39.46 34.71 -7.31
N GLN A 956 40.42 33.84 -6.99
CA GLN A 956 41.75 34.29 -6.61
C GLN A 956 42.18 35.19 -7.74
N ASP A 957 42.20 36.50 -7.47
CA ASP A 957 42.92 37.46 -8.28
C ASP A 957 44.34 36.92 -8.41
N ARG A 958 44.61 36.30 -9.56
CA ARG A 958 45.98 36.23 -10.08
C ARG A 958 46.35 37.65 -10.48
N ALA A 959 46.68 38.46 -9.49
CA ALA A 959 47.26 39.78 -9.69
C ALA A 959 48.29 40.07 -8.60
N LYS A 960 49.52 39.63 -8.89
CA LYS A 960 50.83 40.08 -8.38
C LYS A 960 51.18 39.82 -6.92
#